data_AF-A0AAX4HKM6-F1
#
_entry.id   AF-A0AAX4HKM6-F1
#
_cell.length_a   1.000
_cell.length_b   1.000
_cell.length_c   1.000
_cell.angle_alpha   90.00
_cell.angle_beta   90.00
_cell.angle_gamma   90.00
#
_symmetry.space_group_name_H-M   'P 1'
#
loop_
_entity.id
_entity.type
_entity.pdbx_description
1 polymer ?
#
loop_
_entity_poly.entity_id
_entity_poly.type
_entity_poly.pdbx_seq_one_letter_code
_entity_poly.pdbx_strand_id
1 'polypeptide(L)'
;MAEKIKVILGQLGSPKSTKVSDVREFLREFLADPRVVDAHPLVWKIILNLFILPFRPRRSAEAYARIHTAEGFPLITNTIKVADSLRPKLDENLEINHAFLLASPRASDVIDEWEKEDIHERAQKVLVLPQFPQYAESTIASVVDALGGDFKKRVNLPTFTIVNSYHTSKAFIDHSVRKIRESLQVNPDMQELVISFHGIPLRRVLDKKDIYLLHCLETFELIKNQLQSPIPISMTFQSRFGSEVWLGPYTDATVVKKVENGSKKIGVYCPSFVVDCLETTDEIGTELAHEVKDAGGTLVHIPCLNADPEWINDYAHFINVYANGSSKERSELFYKIDVKERYKAVITEQAKEAPSKLPDSSKKILKLMFLTMFMDLVGFSIIFPMFPAMAKYYLEVDKDNFFLSGMMNLISNIQSISVTADGTPQMSTIVLFGGLLGALYSLLQFVAAPMWGSISDRIGRRPVLLISVFGLFLSYVLWIFSGSFTLLIVARIVGGLMSGNMSIASAVVSDVTDEKNRSKGMAAIGIAFALGFVFGPALGGILSLYNPILHHPEWEAFGVNPFSAAATLAAGLSFINFFTILKSFPETLKEGSKRHLERSINPIKLMKPLPFPGVNLTNFAYFLFITAFSGMEFTLTFLAVERLGYTSMDNAYMFIFIGFVIGMVQGGYVRRKAHQVGERKMSFNGLIAIVPGLILLAYAQAAWMLYAGLFFLALGSAMIIPCLTSLVSFYTPQNMQGQSLGIFRSLGSLGRVIGPIYASLVYWKFGSVHAYLIGAVLIIVPALVVKKLPEPPKANA
;
A
#
# COMPACT_ATOMS: atom_id res chain seq x y z
N MET A 1 -34.75 -16.02 -48.20
CA MET A 1 -35.00 -16.06 -46.74
C MET A 1 -34.12 -15.01 -46.10
N ALA A 2 -34.60 -14.33 -45.07
CA ALA A 2 -33.75 -13.43 -44.28
C ALA A 2 -32.58 -14.22 -43.67
N GLU A 3 -31.41 -13.62 -43.61
CA GLU A 3 -30.22 -14.25 -43.03
C GLU A 3 -30.45 -14.49 -41.53
N LYS A 4 -30.21 -15.73 -41.06
CA LYS A 4 -30.41 -16.11 -39.66
C LYS A 4 -29.32 -15.51 -38.77
N ILE A 5 -29.70 -14.91 -37.64
CA ILE A 5 -28.81 -14.21 -36.70
C ILE A 5 -28.95 -14.81 -35.30
N LYS A 6 -27.84 -15.22 -34.69
CA LYS A 6 -27.77 -15.68 -33.30
C LYS A 6 -27.59 -14.47 -32.39
N VAL A 7 -28.51 -14.23 -31.46
CA VAL A 7 -28.44 -13.14 -30.49
C VAL A 7 -27.98 -13.70 -29.14
N ILE A 8 -26.87 -13.20 -28.61
CA ILE A 8 -26.31 -13.62 -27.32
C ILE A 8 -26.49 -12.49 -26.30
N LEU A 9 -27.39 -12.69 -25.33
CA LEU A 9 -27.50 -11.84 -24.15
C LEU A 9 -26.36 -12.14 -23.17
N GLY A 10 -25.38 -11.25 -23.09
CA GLY A 10 -24.20 -11.43 -22.25
C GLY A 10 -24.38 -10.83 -20.85
N GLN A 11 -24.09 -11.57 -19.78
CA GLN A 11 -24.15 -11.08 -18.40
C GLN A 11 -22.94 -11.59 -17.59
N LEU A 12 -22.64 -11.01 -16.42
CA LEU A 12 -21.48 -11.41 -15.63
C LEU A 12 -21.58 -12.87 -15.13
N GLY A 13 -22.72 -13.24 -14.56
CA GLY A 13 -22.96 -14.53 -13.93
C GLY A 13 -22.91 -14.47 -12.40
N SER A 14 -23.07 -15.63 -11.75
CA SER A 14 -23.03 -15.80 -10.30
C SER A 14 -22.29 -17.09 -9.95
N PRO A 15 -21.83 -17.28 -8.69
CA PRO A 15 -21.24 -18.53 -8.24
C PRO A 15 -22.17 -19.72 -8.46
N LYS A 16 -21.61 -20.94 -8.55
CA LYS A 16 -22.41 -22.18 -8.71
C LYS A 16 -23.34 -22.45 -7.52
N SER A 17 -22.90 -22.09 -6.31
CA SER A 17 -23.69 -22.22 -5.09
C SER A 17 -23.21 -21.22 -4.03
N THR A 18 -23.89 -21.20 -2.88
CA THR A 18 -23.51 -20.40 -1.71
C THR A 18 -22.32 -20.99 -0.94
N LYS A 19 -21.77 -22.14 -1.36
CA LYS A 19 -20.59 -22.75 -0.72
C LYS A 19 -19.37 -21.86 -0.91
N VAL A 20 -18.58 -21.73 0.16
CA VAL A 20 -17.34 -20.94 0.17
C VAL A 20 -16.34 -21.40 -0.91
N SER A 21 -16.33 -22.70 -1.26
CA SER A 21 -15.51 -23.24 -2.36
C SER A 21 -15.85 -22.63 -3.70
N ASP A 22 -17.13 -22.54 -4.01
CA ASP A 22 -17.66 -22.14 -5.32
C ASP A 22 -17.56 -20.63 -5.47
N VAL A 23 -17.84 -19.89 -4.39
CA VAL A 23 -17.58 -18.45 -4.31
C VAL A 23 -16.09 -18.14 -4.44
N ARG A 24 -15.20 -18.99 -3.90
CA ARG A 24 -13.75 -18.83 -4.09
C ARG A 24 -13.34 -19.08 -5.55
N GLU A 25 -13.93 -20.06 -6.23
CA GLU A 25 -13.69 -20.32 -7.64
C GLU A 25 -14.12 -19.13 -8.50
N PHE A 26 -15.35 -18.64 -8.29
CA PHE A 26 -15.88 -17.45 -8.94
C PHE A 26 -15.01 -16.21 -8.72
N LEU A 27 -14.66 -15.90 -7.46
CA LEU A 27 -13.82 -14.75 -7.12
C LEU A 27 -12.40 -14.87 -7.67
N ARG A 28 -11.86 -16.09 -7.80
CA ARG A 28 -10.54 -16.31 -8.40
C ARG A 28 -10.54 -15.89 -9.86
N GLU A 29 -11.56 -16.28 -10.61
CA GLU A 29 -11.67 -15.94 -12.03
C GLU A 29 -11.99 -14.45 -12.21
N PHE A 30 -13.00 -13.94 -11.50
CA PHE A 30 -13.40 -12.53 -11.57
C PHE A 30 -12.24 -11.57 -11.24
N LEU A 31 -11.54 -11.82 -10.13
CA LEU A 31 -10.46 -10.93 -9.69
C LEU A 31 -9.15 -11.19 -10.44
N ALA A 32 -9.02 -12.28 -11.19
CA ALA A 32 -7.84 -12.52 -12.03
C ALA A 32 -7.88 -11.71 -13.33
N ASP A 33 -9.05 -11.23 -13.74
CA ASP A 33 -9.21 -10.43 -14.94
C ASP A 33 -8.48 -9.07 -14.82
N PRO A 34 -7.49 -8.78 -15.69
CA PRO A 34 -6.79 -7.50 -15.70
C PRO A 34 -7.70 -6.31 -16.05
N ARG A 35 -8.83 -6.55 -16.72
CA ARG A 35 -9.87 -5.54 -16.98
C ARG A 35 -10.66 -5.21 -15.74
N VAL A 36 -10.73 -6.09 -14.74
CA VAL A 36 -11.39 -5.83 -13.45
C VAL A 36 -10.38 -5.28 -12.44
N VAL A 37 -9.23 -5.93 -12.27
CA VAL A 37 -8.15 -5.47 -11.38
C VAL A 37 -6.92 -5.07 -12.18
N ASP A 38 -6.74 -3.77 -12.36
CA ASP A 38 -5.62 -3.21 -13.09
C ASP A 38 -4.36 -3.08 -12.20
N ALA A 39 -3.67 -4.21 -12.01
CA ALA A 39 -2.42 -4.33 -11.26
C ALA A 39 -1.41 -5.23 -11.99
N HIS A 40 -0.11 -5.12 -11.65
CA HIS A 40 0.91 -5.96 -12.28
C HIS A 40 0.61 -7.46 -12.05
N PRO A 41 0.52 -8.30 -13.11
CA PRO A 41 -0.01 -9.66 -13.01
C PRO A 41 0.69 -10.53 -11.97
N LEU A 42 2.02 -10.48 -11.91
CA LEU A 42 2.80 -11.31 -10.97
C LEU A 42 2.53 -10.93 -9.50
N VAL A 43 2.52 -9.63 -9.19
CA VAL A 43 2.28 -9.12 -7.84
C VAL A 43 0.84 -9.41 -7.44
N TRP A 44 -0.11 -9.21 -8.36
CA TRP A 44 -1.51 -9.47 -8.10
C TRP A 44 -1.80 -10.96 -7.90
N LYS A 45 -1.17 -11.86 -8.68
CA LYS A 45 -1.32 -13.31 -8.48
C LYS A 45 -0.91 -13.74 -7.07
N ILE A 46 0.16 -13.17 -6.52
CA ILE A 46 0.58 -13.40 -5.13
C ILE A 46 -0.47 -12.87 -4.16
N ILE A 47 -0.90 -11.61 -4.33
CA ILE A 47 -1.90 -10.98 -3.44
C ILE A 47 -3.23 -11.75 -3.45
N LEU A 48 -3.72 -12.09 -4.64
CA LEU A 48 -4.98 -12.80 -4.86
C LEU A 48 -4.97 -14.15 -4.15
N ASN A 49 -3.94 -14.97 -4.39
CA ASN A 49 -3.91 -16.34 -3.88
C ASN A 49 -3.51 -16.45 -2.40
N LEU A 50 -2.65 -15.55 -1.89
CA LEU A 50 -2.17 -15.62 -0.49
C LEU A 50 -3.00 -14.79 0.49
N PHE A 51 -3.66 -13.72 0.05
CA PHE A 51 -4.33 -12.78 0.95
C PHE A 51 -5.81 -12.56 0.64
N ILE A 52 -6.27 -12.67 -0.60
CA ILE A 52 -7.69 -12.42 -0.92
C ILE A 52 -8.50 -13.72 -0.84
N LEU A 53 -8.12 -14.74 -1.62
CA LEU A 53 -8.86 -16.01 -1.71
C LEU A 53 -8.90 -16.84 -0.41
N PRO A 54 -7.95 -16.73 0.54
CA PRO A 54 -8.07 -17.42 1.83
C PRO A 54 -9.12 -16.79 2.76
N PHE A 55 -9.29 -15.46 2.72
CA PHE A 55 -10.08 -14.74 3.74
C PHE A 55 -11.40 -14.17 3.21
N ARG A 56 -11.43 -13.61 1.99
CA ARG A 56 -12.61 -12.92 1.44
C ARG A 56 -13.82 -13.81 1.14
N PRO A 57 -13.67 -15.04 0.60
CA PRO A 57 -14.83 -15.80 0.13
C PRO A 57 -15.86 -16.14 1.21
N ARG A 58 -15.48 -16.20 2.49
CA ARG A 58 -16.43 -16.46 3.59
C ARG A 58 -17.49 -15.36 3.69
N ARG A 59 -17.06 -14.09 3.71
CA ARG A 59 -17.97 -12.94 3.75
C ARG A 59 -18.83 -12.82 2.50
N SER A 60 -18.23 -13.03 1.32
CA SER A 60 -18.98 -13.01 0.06
C SER A 60 -20.01 -14.14 -0.01
N ALA A 61 -19.70 -15.32 0.53
CA ALA A 61 -20.65 -16.44 0.58
C ALA A 61 -21.87 -16.14 1.46
N GLU A 62 -21.69 -15.43 2.59
CA GLU A 62 -22.79 -14.97 3.43
C GLU A 62 -23.72 -14.01 2.66
N ALA A 63 -23.15 -13.07 1.92
CA ALA A 63 -23.91 -12.14 1.07
C ALA A 63 -24.70 -12.89 -0.03
N TYR A 64 -24.04 -13.80 -0.75
CA TYR A 64 -24.72 -14.66 -1.73
C TYR A 64 -25.81 -15.54 -1.10
N ALA A 65 -25.62 -16.00 0.14
CA ALA A 65 -26.63 -16.79 0.83
C ALA A 65 -27.91 -16.00 1.16
N ARG A 66 -27.80 -14.70 1.43
CA ARG A 66 -28.96 -13.84 1.73
C ARG A 66 -29.89 -13.66 0.53
N ILE A 67 -29.34 -13.71 -0.70
CA ILE A 67 -30.11 -13.49 -1.93
C ILE A 67 -30.49 -14.79 -2.66
N HIS A 68 -30.02 -15.94 -2.18
CA HIS A 68 -30.25 -17.21 -2.86
C HIS A 68 -31.69 -17.69 -2.65
N THR A 69 -32.42 -17.86 -3.74
CA THR A 69 -33.81 -18.34 -3.72
C THR A 69 -33.91 -19.81 -4.12
N ALA A 70 -35.10 -20.41 -4.02
CA ALA A 70 -35.35 -21.77 -4.52
C ALA A 70 -35.12 -21.90 -6.04
N GLU A 71 -35.32 -20.82 -6.79
CA GLU A 71 -35.09 -20.77 -8.24
C GLU A 71 -33.60 -20.55 -8.60
N GLY A 72 -32.76 -20.18 -7.61
CA GLY A 72 -31.35 -19.87 -7.79
C GLY A 72 -31.01 -18.40 -7.49
N PHE A 73 -29.91 -17.91 -8.06
CA PHE A 73 -29.47 -16.52 -7.89
C PHE A 73 -30.28 -15.56 -8.78
N PRO A 74 -30.77 -14.41 -8.26
CA PRO A 74 -31.60 -13.45 -8.99
C PRO A 74 -31.04 -13.04 -10.35
N LEU A 75 -29.73 -12.80 -10.44
CA LEU A 75 -29.08 -12.41 -11.69
C LEU A 75 -29.21 -13.50 -12.76
N ILE A 76 -29.01 -14.77 -12.40
CA ILE A 76 -29.12 -15.89 -13.34
C ILE A 76 -30.58 -16.09 -13.74
N THR A 77 -31.48 -16.19 -12.76
CA THR A 77 -32.90 -16.50 -13.00
C THR A 77 -33.60 -15.40 -13.80
N ASN A 78 -33.36 -14.13 -13.47
CA ASN A 78 -33.94 -13.01 -14.21
C ASN A 78 -33.35 -12.89 -15.63
N THR A 79 -32.06 -13.18 -15.82
CA THR A 79 -31.46 -13.19 -17.17
C THR A 79 -32.12 -14.24 -18.07
N ILE A 80 -32.35 -15.45 -17.53
CA ILE A 80 -33.06 -16.52 -18.24
C ILE A 80 -34.49 -16.09 -18.56
N LYS A 81 -35.23 -15.57 -17.58
CA LYS A 81 -36.61 -15.08 -17.78
C LYS A 81 -36.70 -13.98 -18.84
N VAL A 82 -35.73 -13.06 -18.88
CA VAL A 82 -35.64 -12.03 -19.93
C VAL A 82 -35.44 -12.67 -21.30
N ALA A 83 -34.49 -13.60 -21.44
CA ALA A 83 -34.24 -14.29 -22.72
C ALA A 83 -35.47 -15.06 -23.21
N ASP A 84 -36.14 -15.79 -22.31
CA ASP A 84 -37.33 -16.58 -22.64
C ASP A 84 -38.53 -15.70 -22.99
N SER A 85 -38.68 -14.55 -22.34
CA SER A 85 -39.76 -13.59 -22.62
C SER A 85 -39.55 -12.82 -23.92
N LEU A 86 -38.29 -12.63 -24.33
CA LEU A 86 -37.94 -12.01 -25.61
C LEU A 86 -38.16 -12.97 -26.79
N ARG A 87 -37.86 -14.26 -26.62
CA ARG A 87 -37.91 -15.27 -27.70
C ARG A 87 -39.18 -15.22 -28.57
N PRO A 88 -40.42 -15.15 -28.03
CA PRO A 88 -41.63 -15.10 -28.86
C PRO A 88 -41.91 -13.74 -29.51
N LYS A 89 -41.11 -12.70 -29.24
CA LYS A 89 -41.31 -11.32 -29.72
C LYS A 89 -40.27 -10.87 -30.74
N LEU A 90 -39.26 -11.70 -31.00
CA LEU A 90 -38.24 -11.42 -31.99
C LEU A 90 -38.69 -11.86 -33.39
N ASP A 91 -38.09 -11.26 -34.41
CA ASP A 91 -38.32 -11.66 -35.81
C ASP A 91 -37.90 -13.14 -36.03
N GLU A 92 -38.56 -13.85 -36.95
CA GLU A 92 -38.34 -15.30 -37.19
C GLU A 92 -36.89 -15.67 -37.54
N ASN A 93 -36.10 -14.73 -38.04
CA ASN A 93 -34.68 -14.94 -38.38
C ASN A 93 -33.73 -14.79 -37.17
N LEU A 94 -34.23 -14.41 -36.00
CA LEU A 94 -33.42 -14.17 -34.81
C LEU A 94 -33.55 -15.31 -33.80
N GLU A 95 -32.42 -15.88 -33.41
CA GLU A 95 -32.34 -16.94 -32.40
C GLU A 95 -31.65 -16.43 -31.14
N ILE A 96 -32.39 -16.27 -30.04
CA ILE A 96 -31.87 -15.70 -28.80
C ILE A 96 -31.39 -16.75 -27.79
N ASN A 97 -30.17 -16.56 -27.30
CA ASN A 97 -29.54 -17.31 -26.22
C ASN A 97 -29.03 -16.34 -25.15
N HIS A 98 -28.84 -16.84 -23.94
CA HIS A 98 -28.16 -16.13 -22.86
C HIS A 98 -26.79 -16.76 -22.60
N ALA A 99 -25.84 -15.96 -22.17
CA ALA A 99 -24.51 -16.41 -21.83
C ALA A 99 -23.93 -15.60 -20.66
N PHE A 100 -23.09 -16.25 -19.85
CA PHE A 100 -22.41 -15.61 -18.74
C PHE A 100 -20.89 -15.60 -18.93
N LEU A 101 -20.22 -14.59 -18.36
CA LEU A 101 -18.75 -14.53 -18.37
C LEU A 101 -18.15 -15.54 -17.39
N LEU A 102 -18.77 -15.68 -16.20
CA LEU A 102 -18.22 -16.41 -15.06
C LEU A 102 -19.10 -17.59 -14.61
N ALA A 103 -20.16 -17.89 -15.36
CA ALA A 103 -21.09 -18.98 -15.09
C ALA A 103 -21.42 -19.72 -16.40
N SER A 104 -22.06 -20.89 -16.29
CA SER A 104 -22.56 -21.62 -17.45
C SER A 104 -24.05 -21.29 -17.70
N PRO A 105 -24.52 -21.26 -18.95
CA PRO A 105 -23.73 -21.41 -20.18
C PRO A 105 -22.83 -20.20 -20.44
N ARG A 106 -21.58 -20.44 -20.84
CA ARG A 106 -20.65 -19.40 -21.30
C ARG A 106 -20.92 -19.06 -22.76
N ALA A 107 -20.40 -17.92 -23.21
CA ALA A 107 -20.49 -17.55 -24.62
C ALA A 107 -19.85 -18.62 -25.53
N SER A 108 -18.75 -19.23 -25.08
CA SER A 108 -18.12 -20.37 -25.77
C SER A 108 -19.08 -21.55 -25.91
N ASP A 109 -19.88 -21.87 -24.88
CA ASP A 109 -20.80 -22.99 -24.89
C ASP A 109 -21.91 -22.77 -25.93
N VAL A 110 -22.43 -21.54 -26.01
CA VAL A 110 -23.43 -21.14 -27.02
C VAL A 110 -22.84 -21.19 -28.43
N ILE A 111 -21.59 -20.76 -28.60
CA ILE A 111 -20.90 -20.82 -29.91
C ILE A 111 -20.58 -22.28 -30.29
N ASP A 112 -20.24 -23.14 -29.32
CA ASP A 112 -20.02 -24.57 -29.56
C ASP A 112 -21.29 -25.29 -30.02
N GLU A 113 -22.44 -24.94 -29.43
CA GLU A 113 -23.74 -25.43 -29.91
C GLU A 113 -24.05 -24.93 -31.31
N TRP A 114 -23.81 -23.63 -31.57
CA TRP A 114 -23.95 -23.04 -32.90
C TRP A 114 -23.05 -23.70 -33.95
N GLU A 115 -21.80 -24.06 -33.63
CA GLU A 115 -20.89 -24.73 -34.56
C GLU A 115 -21.35 -26.14 -34.94
N LYS A 116 -22.15 -26.80 -34.10
CA LYS A 116 -22.71 -28.15 -34.36
C LYS A 116 -23.97 -28.12 -35.23
N GLU A 117 -24.60 -26.97 -35.41
CA GLU A 117 -25.75 -26.80 -36.31
C GLU A 117 -25.35 -27.10 -37.77
N ASP A 118 -26.28 -27.62 -38.57
CA ASP A 118 -26.04 -27.86 -40.00
C ASP A 118 -25.65 -26.54 -40.69
N ILE A 119 -24.60 -26.56 -41.51
CA ILE A 119 -24.06 -25.36 -42.17
C ILE A 119 -25.10 -24.62 -43.04
N HIS A 120 -26.13 -25.33 -43.51
CA HIS A 120 -27.23 -24.78 -44.30
C HIS A 120 -28.35 -24.17 -43.44
N GLU A 121 -28.45 -24.53 -42.16
CA GLU A 121 -29.46 -24.03 -41.21
C GLU A 121 -28.89 -23.07 -40.15
N ARG A 122 -27.56 -23.07 -40.01
CA ARG A 122 -26.80 -22.30 -39.01
C ARG A 122 -26.86 -20.80 -39.25
N ALA A 123 -26.97 -20.02 -38.17
CA ALA A 123 -26.90 -18.56 -38.23
C ALA A 123 -25.55 -18.08 -38.82
N GLN A 124 -25.58 -17.09 -39.72
CA GLN A 124 -24.36 -16.54 -40.36
C GLN A 124 -23.78 -15.35 -39.60
N LYS A 125 -24.62 -14.71 -38.78
CA LYS A 125 -24.27 -13.56 -37.95
C LYS A 125 -24.49 -13.84 -36.47
N VAL A 126 -23.64 -13.26 -35.63
CA VAL A 126 -23.77 -13.28 -34.17
C VAL A 126 -23.90 -11.84 -33.67
N LEU A 127 -24.98 -11.53 -32.98
CA LEU A 127 -25.19 -10.26 -32.29
C LEU A 127 -25.02 -10.48 -30.80
N VAL A 128 -23.96 -9.93 -30.21
CA VAL A 128 -23.76 -9.95 -28.76
C VAL A 128 -24.33 -8.67 -28.18
N LEU A 129 -25.26 -8.84 -27.24
CA LEU A 129 -25.93 -7.76 -26.52
C LEU A 129 -25.65 -7.93 -25.02
N PRO A 130 -24.55 -7.34 -24.52
CA PRO A 130 -24.26 -7.35 -23.10
C PRO A 130 -25.38 -6.63 -22.33
N GLN A 131 -25.82 -7.16 -21.20
CA GLN A 131 -26.86 -6.58 -20.35
C GLN A 131 -26.33 -5.48 -19.42
N PHE A 132 -25.33 -4.73 -19.89
CA PHE A 132 -24.79 -3.54 -19.22
C PHE A 132 -25.10 -2.32 -20.09
N PRO A 133 -26.05 -1.46 -19.71
CA PRO A 133 -26.44 -0.34 -20.55
C PRO A 133 -25.27 0.61 -20.83
N GLN A 134 -24.49 0.93 -19.80
CA GLN A 134 -23.33 1.82 -19.89
C GLN A 134 -22.04 1.03 -20.15
N TYR A 135 -21.30 1.43 -21.18
CA TYR A 135 -19.94 0.93 -21.41
C TYR A 135 -18.99 1.20 -20.24
N ALA A 136 -18.26 0.17 -19.79
CA ALA A 136 -17.07 0.30 -18.96
C ALA A 136 -15.98 -0.69 -19.41
N GLU A 137 -14.70 -0.35 -19.18
CA GLU A 137 -13.59 -1.27 -19.44
C GLU A 137 -13.73 -2.57 -18.63
N SER A 138 -14.24 -2.49 -17.41
CA SER A 138 -14.39 -3.66 -16.51
C SER A 138 -15.57 -4.57 -16.84
N THR A 139 -16.44 -4.20 -17.78
CA THR A 139 -17.61 -5.00 -18.19
C THR A 139 -17.53 -5.33 -19.68
N ILE A 140 -17.89 -4.39 -20.55
CA ILE A 140 -17.99 -4.61 -22.00
C ILE A 140 -16.65 -5.02 -22.60
N ALA A 141 -15.54 -4.36 -22.23
CA ALA A 141 -14.24 -4.75 -22.77
C ALA A 141 -13.78 -6.13 -22.25
N SER A 142 -14.16 -6.53 -21.03
CA SER A 142 -13.95 -7.90 -20.53
C SER A 142 -14.75 -8.93 -21.35
N VAL A 143 -16.01 -8.62 -21.71
CA VAL A 143 -16.81 -9.48 -22.63
C VAL A 143 -16.10 -9.64 -23.97
N VAL A 144 -15.59 -8.55 -24.54
CA VAL A 144 -14.86 -8.55 -25.82
C VAL A 144 -13.57 -9.38 -25.70
N ASP A 145 -12.81 -9.25 -24.61
CA ASP A 145 -11.59 -10.03 -24.38
C ASP A 145 -11.89 -11.53 -24.24
N ALA A 146 -12.98 -11.89 -23.54
CA ALA A 146 -13.42 -13.28 -23.38
C ALA A 146 -13.80 -13.90 -24.74
N LEU A 147 -14.62 -13.21 -25.54
CA LEU A 147 -14.99 -13.64 -26.90
C LEU A 147 -13.78 -13.69 -27.83
N GLY A 148 -12.91 -12.69 -27.79
CA GLY A 148 -11.69 -12.67 -28.60
C GLY A 148 -10.71 -13.80 -28.24
N GLY A 149 -10.64 -14.17 -26.96
CA GLY A 149 -9.85 -15.32 -26.49
C GLY A 149 -10.41 -16.65 -26.99
N ASP A 150 -11.73 -16.76 -27.11
CA ASP A 150 -12.42 -17.92 -27.66
C ASP A 150 -12.26 -18.01 -29.19
N PHE A 151 -12.56 -16.93 -29.91
CA PHE A 151 -12.44 -16.85 -31.37
C PHE A 151 -11.03 -17.13 -31.89
N LYS A 152 -9.97 -16.81 -31.12
CA LYS A 152 -8.59 -17.20 -31.47
C LYS A 152 -8.37 -18.71 -31.62
N LYS A 153 -9.24 -19.53 -31.04
CA LYS A 153 -9.13 -21.00 -31.06
C LYS A 153 -9.97 -21.63 -32.17
N ARG A 154 -10.82 -20.86 -32.85
CA ARG A 154 -11.80 -21.37 -33.82
C ARG A 154 -11.32 -21.21 -35.24
N VAL A 155 -11.72 -22.15 -36.10
CA VAL A 155 -11.43 -22.13 -37.54
C VAL A 155 -12.47 -21.29 -38.27
N ASN A 156 -13.74 -21.45 -37.94
CA ASN A 156 -14.85 -20.71 -38.54
C ASN A 156 -15.22 -19.53 -37.65
N LEU A 157 -15.11 -18.32 -38.19
CA LEU A 157 -15.52 -17.11 -37.48
C LEU A 157 -16.83 -16.59 -38.07
N PRO A 158 -17.90 -16.43 -37.25
CA PRO A 158 -19.11 -15.78 -37.72
C PRO A 158 -18.86 -14.28 -37.93
N THR A 159 -19.70 -13.65 -38.76
CA THR A 159 -19.77 -12.18 -38.75
C THR A 159 -20.39 -11.76 -37.42
N PHE A 160 -19.64 -11.11 -36.55
CA PHE A 160 -20.13 -10.73 -35.24
C PHE A 160 -20.27 -9.21 -35.07
N THR A 161 -21.28 -8.80 -34.32
CA THR A 161 -21.50 -7.41 -33.89
C THR A 161 -21.69 -7.40 -32.39
N ILE A 162 -21.06 -6.47 -31.70
CA ILE A 162 -21.21 -6.30 -30.24
C ILE A 162 -21.83 -4.92 -30.00
N VAL A 163 -22.96 -4.88 -29.29
CA VAL A 163 -23.55 -3.63 -28.83
C VAL A 163 -22.73 -3.13 -27.65
N ASN A 164 -21.97 -2.06 -27.86
CA ASN A 164 -21.04 -1.53 -26.85
C ASN A 164 -21.73 -0.74 -25.73
N SER A 165 -22.92 -0.19 -26.00
CA SER A 165 -23.76 0.51 -25.03
C SER A 165 -25.16 0.74 -25.59
N TYR A 166 -26.15 0.84 -24.71
CA TYR A 166 -27.50 1.25 -25.05
C TYR A 166 -28.15 2.13 -23.96
N HIS A 167 -27.32 2.78 -23.14
CA HIS A 167 -27.74 3.58 -21.99
C HIS A 167 -28.63 4.79 -22.31
N THR A 168 -28.66 5.27 -23.55
CA THR A 168 -29.58 6.31 -24.00
C THR A 168 -30.73 5.78 -24.86
N SER A 169 -30.92 4.46 -24.95
CA SER A 169 -32.02 3.90 -25.75
C SER A 169 -33.37 4.30 -25.15
N LYS A 170 -34.35 4.55 -26.02
CA LYS A 170 -35.71 4.92 -25.62
C LYS A 170 -36.33 3.84 -24.74
N ALA A 171 -36.23 2.58 -25.18
CA ALA A 171 -36.68 1.42 -24.41
C ALA A 171 -36.10 1.41 -22.99
N PHE A 172 -34.80 1.66 -22.82
CA PHE A 172 -34.17 1.60 -21.49
C PHE A 172 -34.60 2.78 -20.62
N ILE A 173 -34.47 4.01 -21.12
CA ILE A 173 -34.77 5.23 -20.35
C ILE A 173 -36.25 5.31 -19.99
N ASP A 174 -37.15 5.06 -20.95
CA ASP A 174 -38.59 5.26 -20.75
C ASP A 174 -39.12 4.25 -19.71
N HIS A 175 -38.61 3.01 -19.72
CA HIS A 175 -38.98 2.00 -18.75
C HIS A 175 -38.28 2.14 -17.39
N SER A 176 -37.05 2.67 -17.34
CA SER A 176 -36.43 3.11 -16.08
C SER A 176 -37.29 4.20 -15.42
N VAL A 177 -37.73 5.19 -16.19
CA VAL A 177 -38.59 6.28 -15.70
C VAL A 177 -39.95 5.74 -15.26
N ARG A 178 -40.56 4.81 -16.01
CA ARG A 178 -41.81 4.16 -15.62
C ARG A 178 -41.67 3.44 -14.27
N LYS A 179 -40.63 2.62 -14.08
CA LYS A 179 -40.39 1.92 -12.80
C LYS A 179 -40.23 2.87 -11.62
N ILE A 180 -39.52 3.98 -11.83
CA ILE A 180 -39.38 5.00 -10.79
C ILE A 180 -40.73 5.66 -10.49
N ARG A 181 -41.54 6.00 -11.51
CA ARG A 181 -42.88 6.58 -11.32
C ARG A 181 -43.81 5.64 -10.57
N GLU A 182 -43.82 4.35 -10.92
CA GLU A 182 -44.56 3.31 -10.20
C GLU A 182 -44.16 3.29 -8.72
N SER A 183 -42.87 3.33 -8.41
CA SER A 183 -42.38 3.36 -7.03
C SER A 183 -42.80 4.62 -6.26
N LEU A 184 -42.76 5.80 -6.91
CA LEU A 184 -43.22 7.07 -6.34
C LEU A 184 -44.73 7.08 -6.08
N GLN A 185 -45.53 6.42 -6.94
CA GLN A 185 -46.96 6.27 -6.74
C GLN A 185 -47.27 5.36 -5.53
N VAL A 186 -46.51 4.27 -5.37
CA VAL A 186 -46.64 3.36 -4.23
C VAL A 186 -46.12 4.00 -2.93
N ASN A 187 -45.15 4.92 -3.02
CA ASN A 187 -44.52 5.61 -1.89
C ASN A 187 -44.64 7.14 -2.03
N PRO A 188 -45.85 7.72 -1.89
CA PRO A 188 -46.06 9.15 -2.08
C PRO A 188 -45.37 10.03 -1.01
N ASP A 189 -44.99 9.43 0.11
CA ASP A 189 -44.23 10.02 1.22
C ASP A 189 -42.70 9.94 1.04
N MET A 190 -42.21 9.41 -0.08
CA MET A 190 -40.79 9.42 -0.41
C MET A 190 -40.29 10.86 -0.52
N GLN A 191 -39.21 11.20 0.15
CA GLN A 191 -38.70 12.57 0.24
C GLN A 191 -37.53 12.83 -0.69
N GLU A 192 -36.75 11.80 -1.02
CA GLU A 192 -35.62 11.90 -1.94
C GLU A 192 -35.47 10.65 -2.80
N LEU A 193 -34.94 10.85 -4.02
CA LEU A 193 -34.58 9.79 -4.95
C LEU A 193 -33.08 9.81 -5.22
N VAL A 194 -32.44 8.65 -5.11
CA VAL A 194 -31.03 8.44 -5.41
C VAL A 194 -30.90 7.49 -6.60
N ILE A 195 -30.23 7.95 -7.65
CA ILE A 195 -29.86 7.13 -8.80
C ILE A 195 -28.41 6.68 -8.59
N SER A 196 -28.25 5.41 -8.21
CA SER A 196 -26.97 4.82 -7.81
C SER A 196 -26.37 3.99 -8.94
N PHE A 197 -25.20 4.39 -9.43
CA PHE A 197 -24.44 3.63 -10.43
C PHE A 197 -23.37 2.77 -9.76
N HIS A 198 -22.95 1.67 -10.38
CA HIS A 198 -21.80 0.93 -9.86
C HIS A 198 -20.52 1.78 -9.97
N GLY A 199 -19.77 1.94 -8.88
CA GLY A 199 -18.53 2.71 -8.89
C GLY A 199 -17.43 2.05 -9.72
N ILE A 200 -16.52 2.84 -10.27
CA ILE A 200 -15.23 2.35 -10.79
C ILE A 200 -14.09 3.19 -10.21
N PRO A 201 -12.84 2.65 -10.16
CA PRO A 201 -11.69 3.45 -9.74
C PRO A 201 -11.56 4.71 -10.58
N LEU A 202 -11.46 5.88 -9.92
CA LEU A 202 -11.44 7.20 -10.57
C LEU A 202 -10.31 7.31 -11.62
N ARG A 203 -9.18 6.64 -11.37
CA ARG A 203 -8.05 6.58 -12.31
C ARG A 203 -8.40 5.97 -13.68
N ARG A 204 -9.43 5.11 -13.79
CA ARG A 204 -9.86 4.59 -15.10
C ARG A 204 -10.45 5.70 -15.96
N VAL A 205 -11.22 6.58 -15.35
CA VAL A 205 -11.77 7.75 -16.04
C VAL A 205 -10.67 8.78 -16.34
N LEU A 206 -9.80 9.10 -15.37
CA LEU A 206 -8.79 10.14 -15.55
C LEU A 206 -7.60 9.72 -16.44
N ASP A 207 -7.11 8.48 -16.26
CA ASP A 207 -5.86 8.03 -16.88
C ASP A 207 -6.09 7.21 -18.15
N LYS A 208 -7.05 6.30 -18.08
CA LYS A 208 -7.41 5.43 -19.21
C LYS A 208 -8.50 6.03 -20.10
N LYS A 209 -9.09 7.16 -19.70
CA LYS A 209 -10.17 7.85 -20.43
C LYS A 209 -11.39 6.95 -20.65
N ASP A 210 -11.72 6.13 -19.66
CA ASP A 210 -12.94 5.33 -19.66
C ASP A 210 -14.17 6.25 -19.72
N ILE A 211 -15.08 5.96 -20.66
CA ILE A 211 -16.29 6.76 -20.94
C ILE A 211 -17.47 6.42 -20.03
N TYR A 212 -17.32 5.49 -19.09
CA TYR A 212 -18.38 5.08 -18.16
C TYR A 212 -19.05 6.26 -17.45
N LEU A 213 -18.27 7.20 -16.90
CA LEU A 213 -18.82 8.39 -16.23
C LEU A 213 -19.68 9.24 -17.17
N LEU A 214 -19.28 9.37 -18.44
CA LEU A 214 -20.06 10.09 -19.44
C LEU A 214 -21.42 9.41 -19.64
N HIS A 215 -21.43 8.09 -19.85
CA HIS A 215 -22.66 7.31 -20.04
C HIS A 215 -23.58 7.33 -18.81
N CYS A 216 -23.01 7.29 -17.60
CA CYS A 216 -23.79 7.45 -16.37
C CYS A 216 -24.45 8.82 -16.30
N LEU A 217 -23.73 9.89 -16.66
CA LEU A 217 -24.29 11.25 -16.68
C LEU A 217 -25.40 11.40 -17.72
N GLU A 218 -25.21 10.85 -18.93
CA GLU A 218 -26.25 10.87 -19.98
C GLU A 218 -27.51 10.12 -19.51
N THR A 219 -27.34 8.94 -18.92
CA THR A 219 -28.45 8.16 -18.34
C THR A 219 -29.17 8.96 -17.26
N PHE A 220 -28.40 9.53 -16.32
CA PHE A 220 -28.95 10.30 -15.20
C PHE A 220 -29.75 11.52 -15.66
N GLU A 221 -29.19 12.28 -16.61
CA GLU A 221 -29.86 13.48 -17.13
C GLU A 221 -31.11 13.13 -17.93
N LEU A 222 -31.10 12.07 -18.72
CA LEU A 222 -32.28 11.61 -19.45
C LEU A 222 -33.39 11.16 -18.49
N ILE A 223 -33.08 10.34 -17.49
CA ILE A 223 -34.04 9.91 -16.46
C ILE A 223 -34.58 11.13 -15.72
N LYS A 224 -33.70 12.05 -15.27
CA LYS A 224 -34.11 13.25 -14.53
C LYS A 224 -35.03 14.16 -15.36
N ASN A 225 -34.67 14.41 -16.62
CA ASN A 225 -35.41 15.30 -17.51
C ASN A 225 -36.81 14.75 -17.84
N GLN A 226 -36.92 13.44 -18.05
CA GLN A 226 -38.21 12.81 -18.34
C GLN A 226 -39.06 12.60 -17.09
N LEU A 227 -38.46 12.23 -15.96
CA LEU A 227 -39.20 11.95 -14.74
C LEU A 227 -39.92 13.20 -14.24
N GLN A 228 -39.32 14.38 -14.41
CA GLN A 228 -39.82 15.67 -13.88
C GLN A 228 -40.25 15.53 -12.42
N SER A 229 -39.39 14.89 -11.62
CA SER A 229 -39.75 14.42 -10.30
C SER A 229 -40.18 15.57 -9.37
N PRO A 230 -41.23 15.37 -8.55
CA PRO A 230 -41.62 16.34 -7.52
C PRO A 230 -40.63 16.39 -6.35
N ILE A 231 -39.71 15.43 -6.25
CA ILE A 231 -38.74 15.31 -5.16
C ILE A 231 -37.30 15.48 -5.66
N PRO A 232 -36.37 15.90 -4.78
CA PRO A 232 -34.96 16.01 -5.13
C PRO A 232 -34.38 14.68 -5.64
N ILE A 233 -33.63 14.75 -6.74
CA ILE A 233 -32.90 13.61 -7.32
C ILE A 233 -31.40 13.85 -7.21
N SER A 234 -30.66 12.84 -6.74
CA SER A 234 -29.20 12.87 -6.71
C SER A 234 -28.58 11.66 -7.42
N MET A 235 -27.35 11.84 -7.91
CA MET A 235 -26.55 10.81 -8.57
C MET A 235 -25.44 10.38 -7.62
N THR A 236 -25.27 9.07 -7.41
CA THR A 236 -24.22 8.50 -6.54
C THR A 236 -23.58 7.26 -7.18
N PHE A 237 -22.50 6.77 -6.58
CA PHE A 237 -21.80 5.56 -6.98
C PHE A 237 -21.64 4.58 -5.80
N GLN A 238 -22.02 3.31 -6.01
CA GLN A 238 -21.96 2.24 -5.01
C GLN A 238 -20.77 1.28 -5.23
N SER A 239 -20.64 0.26 -4.38
CA SER A 239 -19.76 -0.89 -4.59
C SER A 239 -18.27 -0.53 -4.74
N ARG A 240 -17.70 0.20 -3.77
CA ARG A 240 -16.25 0.53 -3.75
C ARG A 240 -15.39 -0.60 -3.22
N PHE A 241 -14.27 -0.87 -3.88
CA PHE A 241 -13.33 -1.92 -3.48
C PHE A 241 -11.88 -1.44 -3.29
N GLY A 242 -11.27 -1.83 -2.16
CA GLY A 242 -9.85 -1.61 -1.90
C GLY A 242 -9.52 -0.24 -1.29
N SER A 243 -8.32 0.26 -1.56
CA SER A 243 -7.81 1.52 -1.00
C SER A 243 -7.64 2.62 -2.04
N GLU A 244 -8.07 2.39 -3.28
CA GLU A 244 -8.01 3.41 -4.31
C GLU A 244 -9.18 4.40 -4.15
N VAL A 245 -9.09 5.57 -4.78
CA VAL A 245 -10.21 6.52 -4.85
C VAL A 245 -11.11 6.09 -6.00
N TRP A 246 -12.42 6.00 -5.73
CA TRP A 246 -13.45 5.60 -6.68
C TRP A 246 -14.27 6.82 -7.10
N LEU A 247 -15.04 6.69 -8.16
CA LEU A 247 -16.03 7.72 -8.50
C LEU A 247 -16.95 7.96 -7.30
N GLY A 248 -17.11 9.22 -6.94
CA GLY A 248 -18.06 9.69 -5.93
C GLY A 248 -19.15 10.56 -6.57
N PRO A 249 -20.11 11.03 -5.76
CA PRO A 249 -20.25 10.78 -4.32
C PRO A 249 -20.68 9.34 -4.01
N TYR A 250 -20.23 8.78 -2.88
CA TYR A 250 -20.50 7.39 -2.51
C TYR A 250 -21.94 7.20 -2.01
N THR A 251 -22.64 6.18 -2.50
CA THR A 251 -24.06 5.94 -2.19
C THR A 251 -24.28 5.76 -0.68
N ASP A 252 -23.49 4.90 -0.03
CA ASP A 252 -23.55 4.63 1.42
C ASP A 252 -23.50 5.93 2.25
N ALA A 253 -22.45 6.71 2.09
CA ALA A 253 -22.22 7.94 2.83
C ALA A 253 -23.25 9.03 2.49
N THR A 254 -23.69 9.10 1.23
CA THR A 254 -24.62 10.15 0.78
C THR A 254 -26.02 9.91 1.32
N VAL A 255 -26.51 8.66 1.29
CA VAL A 255 -27.84 8.31 1.76
C VAL A 255 -27.93 8.48 3.26
N VAL A 256 -26.96 7.97 4.04
CA VAL A 256 -26.92 8.16 5.50
C VAL A 256 -26.90 9.65 5.86
N LYS A 257 -26.06 10.45 5.20
CA LYS A 257 -26.00 11.90 5.43
C LYS A 257 -27.33 12.61 5.13
N LYS A 258 -28.08 12.16 4.12
CA LYS A 258 -29.41 12.71 3.81
C LYS A 258 -30.42 12.39 4.91
N VAL A 259 -30.37 11.18 5.47
CA VAL A 259 -31.21 10.78 6.62
C VAL A 259 -30.90 11.61 7.86
N GLU A 260 -29.62 11.83 8.15
CA GLU A 260 -29.16 12.68 9.25
C GLU A 260 -29.59 14.14 9.06
N ASN A 261 -29.63 14.63 7.81
CA ASN A 261 -30.09 15.97 7.46
C ASN A 261 -31.63 16.12 7.41
N GLY A 262 -32.38 15.05 7.67
CA GLY A 262 -33.84 15.11 7.83
C GLY A 262 -34.67 14.32 6.82
N SER A 263 -34.07 13.77 5.75
CA SER A 263 -34.78 12.97 4.73
C SER A 263 -35.02 11.55 5.23
N LYS A 264 -36.19 11.29 5.80
CA LYS A 264 -36.55 10.05 6.49
C LYS A 264 -36.94 8.89 5.59
N LYS A 265 -37.37 9.14 4.35
CA LYS A 265 -37.70 8.08 3.37
C LYS A 265 -37.03 8.34 2.04
N ILE A 266 -36.10 7.45 1.66
CA ILE A 266 -35.24 7.62 0.48
C ILE A 266 -35.42 6.43 -0.47
N GLY A 267 -35.74 6.71 -1.73
CA GLY A 267 -35.75 5.71 -2.79
C GLY A 267 -34.39 5.57 -3.48
N VAL A 268 -33.99 4.34 -3.81
CA VAL A 268 -32.74 4.07 -4.54
C VAL A 268 -33.03 3.22 -5.78
N TYR A 269 -32.60 3.70 -6.95
CA TYR A 269 -32.68 2.98 -8.24
C TYR A 269 -31.29 2.80 -8.85
N CYS A 270 -31.03 1.61 -9.41
CA CYS A 270 -29.70 1.20 -9.86
C CYS A 270 -29.61 0.95 -11.38
N PRO A 271 -29.49 2.00 -12.23
CA PRO A 271 -29.52 1.86 -13.70
C PRO A 271 -28.26 1.25 -14.32
N SER A 272 -27.27 0.83 -13.52
CA SER A 272 -26.12 0.06 -14.02
C SER A 272 -26.47 -1.39 -14.34
N PHE A 273 -27.64 -1.85 -13.90
CA PHE A 273 -28.14 -3.21 -14.07
C PHE A 273 -29.54 -3.18 -14.66
N VAL A 274 -29.84 -4.14 -15.55
CA VAL A 274 -31.20 -4.35 -16.08
C VAL A 274 -31.95 -5.44 -15.34
N VAL A 275 -31.24 -6.30 -14.62
CA VAL A 275 -31.79 -7.37 -13.78
C VAL A 275 -31.25 -7.26 -12.36
N ASP A 276 -32.04 -7.65 -11.38
CA ASP A 276 -31.62 -7.63 -9.98
C ASP A 276 -30.48 -8.62 -9.72
N CYS A 277 -29.50 -8.16 -8.94
CA CYS A 277 -28.27 -8.87 -8.64
C CYS A 277 -27.86 -8.65 -7.17
N LEU A 278 -26.68 -9.16 -6.80
CA LEU A 278 -26.16 -9.00 -5.43
C LEU A 278 -26.06 -7.51 -5.02
N GLU A 279 -25.60 -6.68 -5.94
CA GLU A 279 -25.40 -5.25 -5.73
C GLU A 279 -26.71 -4.47 -5.55
N THR A 280 -27.84 -4.97 -6.06
CA THR A 280 -29.15 -4.31 -5.90
C THR A 280 -29.92 -4.89 -4.72
N THR A 281 -30.03 -6.21 -4.64
CA THR A 281 -30.85 -6.90 -3.63
C THR A 281 -30.21 -6.94 -2.25
N ASP A 282 -28.89 -7.13 -2.18
CA ASP A 282 -28.17 -7.27 -0.92
C ASP A 282 -27.51 -5.95 -0.49
N GLU A 283 -26.62 -5.38 -1.31
CA GLU A 283 -25.89 -4.17 -0.94
C GLU A 283 -26.82 -2.98 -0.71
N ILE A 284 -27.78 -2.74 -1.61
CA ILE A 284 -28.77 -1.66 -1.45
C ILE A 284 -29.98 -2.12 -0.63
N GLY A 285 -30.60 -3.24 -1.02
CA GLY A 285 -31.83 -3.73 -0.41
C GLY A 285 -31.69 -4.23 1.03
N THR A 286 -30.49 -4.63 1.45
CA THR A 286 -30.24 -5.16 2.80
C THR A 286 -29.22 -4.31 3.55
N GLU A 287 -27.96 -4.24 3.11
CA GLU A 287 -26.89 -3.59 3.87
C GLU A 287 -27.14 -2.08 4.05
N LEU A 288 -27.37 -1.35 2.96
CA LEU A 288 -27.67 0.08 3.03
C LEU A 288 -29.02 0.35 3.71
N ALA A 289 -30.02 -0.51 3.50
CA ALA A 289 -31.31 -0.40 4.17
C ALA A 289 -31.17 -0.51 5.71
N HIS A 290 -30.27 -1.39 6.18
CA HIS A 290 -29.91 -1.48 7.60
C HIS A 290 -29.20 -0.21 8.10
N GLU A 291 -28.21 0.31 7.37
CA GLU A 291 -27.52 1.55 7.76
C GLU A 291 -28.47 2.76 7.83
N VAL A 292 -29.40 2.86 6.87
CA VAL A 292 -30.44 3.90 6.85
C VAL A 292 -31.41 3.76 8.02
N LYS A 293 -31.78 2.52 8.36
CA LYS A 293 -32.65 2.24 9.51
C LYS A 293 -31.97 2.65 10.82
N ASP A 294 -30.69 2.36 10.97
CA ASP A 294 -29.89 2.74 12.15
C ASP A 294 -29.73 4.26 12.26
N ALA A 295 -29.66 4.99 11.14
CA ALA A 295 -29.72 6.45 11.09
C ALA A 295 -31.14 7.03 11.34
N GLY A 296 -32.13 6.16 11.56
CA GLY A 296 -33.51 6.54 11.84
C GLY A 296 -34.31 6.97 10.61
N GLY A 297 -34.02 6.38 9.44
CA GLY A 297 -34.78 6.55 8.19
C GLY A 297 -35.30 5.21 7.64
N THR A 298 -35.84 5.23 6.43
CA THR A 298 -36.34 4.06 5.70
C THR A 298 -35.88 4.13 4.24
N LEU A 299 -35.30 3.05 3.74
CA LEU A 299 -34.87 2.93 2.36
C LEU A 299 -35.91 2.16 1.54
N VAL A 300 -36.26 2.68 0.37
CA VAL A 300 -37.10 2.01 -0.62
C VAL A 300 -36.21 1.58 -1.79
N HIS A 301 -35.94 0.27 -1.88
CA HIS A 301 -35.24 -0.30 -3.04
C HIS A 301 -36.19 -0.35 -4.24
N ILE A 302 -35.84 0.33 -5.32
CA ILE A 302 -36.58 0.30 -6.59
C ILE A 302 -35.97 -0.82 -7.46
N PRO A 303 -36.75 -1.87 -7.78
CA PRO A 303 -36.22 -3.03 -8.51
C PRO A 303 -35.75 -2.65 -9.91
N CYS A 304 -34.84 -3.46 -10.44
CA CYS A 304 -34.42 -3.37 -11.84
C CYS A 304 -35.59 -3.68 -12.80
N LEU A 305 -35.35 -3.52 -14.11
CA LEU A 305 -36.36 -3.79 -15.14
C LEU A 305 -36.81 -5.26 -15.14
N ASN A 306 -35.89 -6.18 -14.84
CA ASN A 306 -36.14 -7.63 -14.79
C ASN A 306 -36.89 -8.10 -16.06
N ALA A 307 -37.83 -9.04 -15.92
CA ALA A 307 -38.69 -9.50 -17.01
C ALA A 307 -40.02 -8.71 -17.07
N ASP A 308 -39.99 -7.40 -16.84
CA ASP A 308 -41.19 -6.55 -16.95
C ASP A 308 -41.78 -6.60 -18.38
N PRO A 309 -43.07 -6.93 -18.57
CA PRO A 309 -43.64 -7.20 -19.89
C PRO A 309 -43.56 -6.03 -20.88
N GLU A 310 -43.72 -4.79 -20.42
CA GLU A 310 -43.64 -3.63 -21.31
C GLU A 310 -42.20 -3.38 -21.73
N TRP A 311 -41.26 -3.47 -20.78
CA TRP A 311 -39.83 -3.41 -21.09
C TRP A 311 -39.42 -4.47 -22.11
N ILE A 312 -39.90 -5.70 -21.96
CA ILE A 312 -39.60 -6.79 -22.88
C ILE A 312 -40.14 -6.50 -24.30
N ASN A 313 -41.29 -5.84 -24.44
CA ASN A 313 -41.83 -5.46 -25.76
C ASN A 313 -40.92 -4.47 -26.48
N ASP A 314 -40.57 -3.37 -25.82
CA ASP A 314 -39.75 -2.32 -26.43
C ASP A 314 -38.30 -2.76 -26.60
N TYR A 315 -37.81 -3.64 -25.73
CA TYR A 315 -36.50 -4.25 -25.86
C TYR A 315 -36.44 -5.27 -27.02
N ALA A 316 -37.51 -6.05 -27.25
CA ALA A 316 -37.61 -6.88 -28.45
C ALA A 316 -37.61 -6.04 -29.72
N HIS A 317 -38.38 -4.94 -29.74
CA HIS A 317 -38.36 -3.99 -30.86
C HIS A 317 -36.96 -3.40 -31.09
N PHE A 318 -36.28 -2.99 -30.02
CA PHE A 318 -34.89 -2.53 -30.07
C PHE A 318 -33.98 -3.59 -30.72
N ILE A 319 -34.08 -4.85 -30.31
CA ILE A 319 -33.26 -5.95 -30.85
C ILE A 319 -33.55 -6.18 -32.34
N ASN A 320 -34.83 -6.23 -32.73
CA ASN A 320 -35.24 -6.44 -34.12
C ASN A 320 -34.69 -5.32 -35.02
N VAL A 321 -34.85 -4.05 -34.63
CA VAL A 321 -34.34 -2.91 -35.40
C VAL A 321 -32.81 -2.86 -35.39
N TYR A 322 -32.16 -3.24 -34.28
CA TYR A 322 -30.69 -3.26 -34.23
C TYR A 322 -30.10 -4.36 -35.13
N ALA A 323 -30.73 -5.54 -35.18
CA ALA A 323 -30.29 -6.66 -35.98
C ALA A 323 -30.60 -6.48 -37.48
N ASN A 324 -31.85 -6.12 -37.81
CA ASN A 324 -32.38 -6.11 -39.17
C ASN A 324 -32.53 -4.70 -39.78
N GLY A 325 -32.67 -3.67 -38.96
CA GLY A 325 -32.95 -2.30 -39.40
C GLY A 325 -31.75 -1.56 -40.00
N SER A 326 -32.04 -0.51 -40.76
CA SER A 326 -31.07 0.40 -41.36
C SER A 326 -30.35 1.27 -40.33
N SER A 327 -29.22 1.88 -40.71
CA SER A 327 -28.48 2.81 -39.83
C SER A 327 -29.33 3.99 -39.35
N LYS A 328 -30.31 4.43 -40.16
CA LYS A 328 -31.22 5.52 -39.79
C LYS A 328 -32.17 5.07 -38.68
N GLU A 329 -32.85 3.93 -38.87
CA GLU A 329 -33.77 3.37 -37.87
C GLU A 329 -33.06 3.10 -36.54
N ARG A 330 -31.83 2.56 -36.59
CA ARG A 330 -31.01 2.36 -35.37
C ARG A 330 -30.74 3.67 -34.64
N SER A 331 -30.49 4.77 -35.35
CA SER A 331 -30.24 6.07 -34.72
C SER A 331 -31.48 6.66 -34.04
N GLU A 332 -32.68 6.28 -34.50
CA GLU A 332 -33.95 6.75 -33.96
C GLU A 332 -34.35 6.03 -32.66
N LEU A 333 -33.69 4.91 -32.33
CA LEU A 333 -33.88 4.17 -31.07
C LEU A 333 -33.28 4.88 -29.85
N PHE A 334 -32.46 5.92 -30.06
CA PHE A 334 -31.71 6.59 -28.98
C PHE A 334 -32.16 8.03 -28.77
N TYR A 335 -32.16 8.45 -27.52
CA TYR A 335 -32.18 9.87 -27.19
C TYR A 335 -30.83 10.51 -27.48
N LYS A 336 -30.87 11.79 -27.89
CA LYS A 336 -29.68 12.64 -28.02
C LYS A 336 -29.67 13.61 -26.85
N ILE A 337 -28.54 13.70 -26.16
CA ILE A 337 -28.31 14.65 -25.09
C ILE A 337 -26.87 15.12 -25.14
N ASP A 338 -26.61 16.40 -24.84
CA ASP A 338 -25.26 16.93 -24.70
C ASP A 338 -24.99 17.24 -23.23
N VAL A 339 -24.09 16.47 -22.62
CA VAL A 339 -23.65 16.63 -21.23
C VAL A 339 -22.20 17.10 -21.11
N LYS A 340 -21.56 17.58 -22.19
CA LYS A 340 -20.11 17.88 -22.20
C LYS A 340 -19.66 18.83 -21.09
N GLU A 341 -20.35 19.96 -20.92
CA GLU A 341 -19.98 20.94 -19.90
C GLU A 341 -20.18 20.38 -18.49
N ARG A 342 -21.25 19.61 -18.28
CA ARG A 342 -21.50 18.93 -17.01
C ARG A 342 -20.45 17.86 -16.71
N TYR A 343 -20.09 17.04 -17.70
CA TYR A 343 -19.02 16.04 -17.59
C TYR A 343 -17.70 16.73 -17.20
N LYS A 344 -17.36 17.83 -17.86
CA LYS A 344 -16.16 18.62 -17.55
C LYS A 344 -16.18 19.19 -16.13
N ALA A 345 -17.33 19.67 -15.65
CA ALA A 345 -17.47 20.14 -14.29
C ALA A 345 -17.28 19.01 -13.27
N VAL A 346 -18.00 17.89 -13.44
CA VAL A 346 -17.94 16.74 -12.54
C VAL A 346 -16.54 16.12 -12.50
N ILE A 347 -15.91 15.91 -13.66
CA ILE A 347 -14.56 15.31 -13.70
C ILE A 347 -13.51 16.22 -13.05
N THR A 348 -13.67 17.55 -13.18
CA THR A 348 -12.76 18.52 -12.55
C THR A 348 -12.90 18.49 -11.03
N GLU A 349 -14.11 18.35 -10.51
CA GLU A 349 -14.36 18.19 -9.07
C GLU A 349 -13.80 16.87 -8.54
N GLN A 350 -14.13 15.75 -9.20
CA GLN A 350 -13.62 14.42 -8.85
C GLN A 350 -12.07 14.36 -8.88
N ALA A 351 -11.44 15.03 -9.84
CA ALA A 351 -9.98 15.08 -9.96
C ALA A 351 -9.29 15.75 -8.76
N LYS A 352 -9.96 16.63 -8.00
CA LYS A 352 -9.41 17.21 -6.76
C LYS A 352 -9.27 16.17 -5.66
N GLU A 353 -10.17 15.20 -5.62
CA GLU A 353 -10.14 14.12 -4.63
C GLU A 353 -9.05 13.07 -4.95
N ALA A 354 -8.71 12.89 -6.23
CA ALA A 354 -7.66 11.98 -6.66
C ALA A 354 -6.31 12.28 -5.96
N PRO A 355 -5.52 11.24 -5.60
CA PRO A 355 -4.15 11.46 -5.15
C PRO A 355 -3.36 12.09 -6.30
N SER A 356 -2.66 13.20 -6.04
CA SER A 356 -1.87 13.84 -7.08
C SER A 356 -0.85 12.84 -7.63
N LYS A 357 -0.74 12.74 -8.95
CA LYS A 357 0.29 11.92 -9.57
C LYS A 357 1.62 12.63 -9.39
N LEU A 358 2.55 11.96 -8.71
CA LEU A 358 3.93 12.42 -8.66
C LEU A 358 4.47 12.57 -10.09
N PRO A 359 5.09 13.70 -10.44
CA PRO A 359 5.80 13.86 -11.70
C PRO A 359 6.79 12.72 -11.93
N ASP A 360 7.03 12.35 -13.18
CA ASP A 360 7.97 11.25 -13.48
C ASP A 360 9.40 11.58 -13.05
N SER A 361 9.77 12.87 -13.02
CA SER A 361 11.00 13.37 -12.40
C SER A 361 11.06 13.03 -10.90
N SER A 362 10.00 13.30 -10.14
CA SER A 362 9.91 12.94 -8.71
C SER A 362 10.01 11.43 -8.49
N LYS A 363 9.33 10.62 -9.31
CA LYS A 363 9.44 9.14 -9.23
C LYS A 363 10.88 8.66 -9.47
N LYS A 364 11.58 9.25 -10.46
CA LYS A 364 12.99 8.94 -10.74
C LYS A 364 13.87 9.30 -9.55
N ILE A 365 13.68 10.46 -8.94
CA ILE A 365 14.44 10.89 -7.75
C ILE A 365 14.20 9.97 -6.56
N LEU A 366 12.94 9.58 -6.31
CA LEU A 366 12.62 8.63 -5.23
C LEU A 366 13.30 7.26 -5.44
N LYS A 367 13.37 6.76 -6.67
CA LYS A 367 14.10 5.52 -6.99
C LYS A 367 15.60 5.66 -6.77
N LEU A 368 16.20 6.77 -7.20
CA LEU A 368 17.62 7.04 -6.96
C LEU A 368 17.92 7.15 -5.46
N MET A 369 17.07 7.85 -4.71
CA MET A 369 17.21 8.00 -3.27
C MET A 369 17.08 6.66 -2.54
N PHE A 370 16.12 5.83 -2.95
CA PHE A 370 16.01 4.45 -2.47
C PHE A 370 17.30 3.66 -2.69
N LEU A 371 17.85 3.68 -3.92
CA LEU A 371 19.06 2.95 -4.26
C LEU A 371 20.27 3.46 -3.44
N THR A 372 20.39 4.79 -3.32
CA THR A 372 21.43 5.43 -2.51
C THR A 372 21.37 5.02 -1.05
N MET A 373 20.18 4.99 -0.44
CA MET A 373 20.00 4.53 0.94
C MET A 373 20.23 3.04 1.08
N PHE A 374 19.80 2.23 0.10
CA PHE A 374 20.00 0.79 0.15
C PHE A 374 21.48 0.43 0.17
N MET A 375 22.28 0.94 -0.78
CA MET A 375 23.72 0.66 -0.85
C MET A 375 24.45 1.12 0.41
N ASP A 376 24.08 2.29 0.93
CA ASP A 376 24.64 2.82 2.18
C ASP A 376 24.35 1.92 3.38
N LEU A 377 23.11 1.47 3.52
CA LEU A 377 22.68 0.68 4.68
C LEU A 377 23.21 -0.74 4.64
N VAL A 378 23.44 -1.31 3.44
CA VAL A 378 24.21 -2.55 3.29
C VAL A 378 25.63 -2.35 3.82
N GLY A 379 26.34 -1.31 3.36
CA GLY A 379 27.71 -1.03 3.81
C GLY A 379 27.80 -0.70 5.31
N PHE A 380 26.79 -0.04 5.87
CA PHE A 380 26.73 0.30 7.29
C PHE A 380 26.52 -0.94 8.17
N SER A 381 25.58 -1.82 7.79
CA SER A 381 25.18 -2.96 8.62
C SER A 381 26.02 -4.23 8.42
N ILE A 382 26.90 -4.25 7.40
CA ILE A 382 27.77 -5.40 7.10
C ILE A 382 28.69 -5.80 8.27
N ILE A 383 29.04 -4.85 9.14
CA ILE A 383 29.95 -5.05 10.27
C ILE A 383 29.28 -5.76 11.47
N PHE A 384 27.95 -5.71 11.59
CA PHE A 384 27.23 -6.16 12.78
C PHE A 384 27.46 -7.63 13.19
N PRO A 385 27.35 -8.62 12.28
CA PRO A 385 27.60 -10.02 12.66
C PRO A 385 29.07 -10.30 13.00
N MET A 386 29.98 -9.37 12.65
CA MET A 386 31.43 -9.52 12.80
C MET A 386 31.95 -8.93 14.12
N PHE A 387 31.16 -8.13 14.84
CA PHE A 387 31.61 -7.51 16.10
C PHE A 387 32.23 -8.51 17.09
N PRO A 388 31.66 -9.72 17.30
CA PRO A 388 32.28 -10.67 18.23
C PRO A 388 33.66 -11.14 17.79
N ALA A 389 33.83 -11.40 16.49
CA ALA A 389 35.10 -11.83 15.92
C ALA A 389 36.13 -10.69 15.93
N MET A 390 35.71 -9.46 15.62
CA MET A 390 36.55 -8.27 15.67
C MET A 390 37.08 -8.01 17.07
N ALA A 391 36.21 -8.10 18.10
CA ALA A 391 36.62 -7.90 19.49
C ALA A 391 37.74 -8.89 19.88
N LYS A 392 37.57 -10.19 19.56
CA LYS A 392 38.59 -11.21 19.81
C LYS A 392 39.90 -10.90 19.11
N TYR A 393 39.84 -10.59 17.82
CA TYR A 393 41.02 -10.26 17.01
C TYR A 393 41.83 -9.10 17.60
N TYR A 394 41.20 -7.95 17.91
CA TYR A 394 41.93 -6.81 18.45
C TYR A 394 42.42 -7.02 19.89
N LEU A 395 41.73 -7.82 20.70
CA LEU A 395 42.20 -8.19 22.04
C LEU A 395 43.44 -9.10 21.99
N GLU A 396 43.64 -9.82 20.89
CA GLU A 396 44.82 -10.66 20.66
C GLU A 396 45.96 -9.87 20.01
N VAL A 397 45.67 -9.07 18.98
CA VAL A 397 46.67 -8.42 18.12
C VAL A 397 47.09 -7.03 18.61
N ASP A 398 46.23 -6.30 19.32
CA ASP A 398 46.46 -4.89 19.70
C ASP A 398 46.04 -4.61 21.15
N LYS A 399 46.34 -5.55 22.06
CA LYS A 399 45.89 -5.55 23.46
C LYS A 399 46.27 -4.29 24.25
N ASP A 400 47.45 -3.74 23.99
CA ASP A 400 48.00 -2.58 24.71
C ASP A 400 47.56 -1.24 24.09
N ASN A 401 46.64 -1.25 23.12
CA ASN A 401 46.14 -0.04 22.48
C ASN A 401 45.41 0.87 23.47
N PHE A 402 45.77 2.15 23.50
CA PHE A 402 45.16 3.17 24.37
C PHE A 402 43.62 3.18 24.32
N PHE A 403 43.03 3.15 23.11
CA PHE A 403 41.58 3.17 22.97
C PHE A 403 40.93 1.85 23.38
N LEU A 404 41.60 0.72 23.10
CA LEU A 404 41.11 -0.60 23.49
C LEU A 404 41.13 -0.76 25.01
N SER A 405 42.25 -0.43 25.66
CA SER A 405 42.37 -0.48 27.11
C SER A 405 41.38 0.47 27.79
N GLY A 406 41.19 1.69 27.27
CA GLY A 406 40.20 2.64 27.79
C GLY A 406 38.76 2.11 27.69
N MET A 407 38.42 1.49 26.57
CA MET A 407 37.11 0.86 26.38
C MET A 407 36.93 -0.36 27.29
N MET A 408 37.96 -1.19 27.43
CA MET A 408 37.92 -2.37 28.31
C MET A 408 37.81 -1.98 29.78
N ASN A 409 38.44 -0.88 30.21
CA ASN A 409 38.27 -0.31 31.54
C ASN A 409 36.85 0.21 31.77
N LEU A 410 36.23 0.82 30.76
CA LEU A 410 34.83 1.24 30.84
C LEU A 410 33.91 0.01 30.97
N ILE A 411 34.16 -1.04 30.19
CA ILE A 411 33.43 -2.31 30.25
C ILE A 411 33.59 -2.96 31.63
N SER A 412 34.80 -3.04 32.17
CA SER A 412 35.06 -3.66 33.48
C SER A 412 34.39 -2.89 34.61
N ASN A 413 34.39 -1.54 34.55
CA ASN A 413 33.66 -0.71 35.50
C ASN A 413 32.14 -0.96 35.42
N ILE A 414 31.58 -1.08 34.22
CA ILE A 414 30.16 -1.42 34.03
C ILE A 414 29.86 -2.84 34.55
N GLN A 415 30.75 -3.80 34.32
CA GLN A 415 30.63 -5.16 34.82
C GLN A 415 30.71 -5.23 36.35
N SER A 416 31.58 -4.45 36.99
CA SER A 416 31.67 -4.40 38.46
C SER A 416 30.39 -3.91 39.14
N ILE A 417 29.57 -3.13 38.43
CA ILE A 417 28.25 -2.66 38.89
C ILE A 417 27.17 -3.75 38.72
N SER A 418 27.46 -4.81 37.94
CA SER A 418 26.51 -5.79 37.41
C SER A 418 26.73 -7.23 37.91
N VAL A 419 27.66 -7.49 38.83
CA VAL A 419 27.93 -8.86 39.33
C VAL A 419 26.91 -9.29 40.38
N THR A 420 25.96 -10.14 39.98
CA THR A 420 25.45 -11.26 40.80
C THR A 420 25.14 -12.47 39.92
N ALA A 421 25.74 -13.61 40.31
CA ALA A 421 25.50 -15.01 39.93
C ALA A 421 25.67 -15.42 38.44
N ASP A 422 26.54 -16.41 38.26
CA ASP A 422 26.70 -17.32 37.10
C ASP A 422 27.55 -16.86 35.89
N GLY A 423 28.85 -16.70 36.14
CA GLY A 423 29.83 -17.63 35.54
C GLY A 423 30.22 -17.56 34.05
N THR A 424 29.87 -16.54 33.25
CA THR A 424 30.44 -16.39 31.88
C THR A 424 31.10 -15.02 31.62
N PRO A 425 32.38 -14.82 32.01
CA PRO A 425 33.07 -13.52 31.92
C PRO A 425 33.42 -13.05 30.48
N GLN A 426 33.61 -13.98 29.53
CA GLN A 426 34.12 -13.61 28.20
C GLN A 426 33.04 -13.16 27.21
N MET A 427 31.83 -13.72 27.29
CA MET A 427 30.75 -13.38 26.35
C MET A 427 30.24 -11.95 26.58
N SER A 428 30.11 -11.52 27.84
CA SER A 428 29.63 -10.17 28.21
C SER A 428 30.58 -9.06 27.73
N THR A 429 31.89 -9.31 27.76
CA THR A 429 32.93 -8.35 27.37
C THR A 429 32.93 -8.08 25.86
N ILE A 430 32.90 -9.15 25.05
CA ILE A 430 32.86 -9.10 23.58
C ILE A 430 31.60 -8.39 23.06
N VAL A 431 30.51 -8.55 23.79
CA VAL A 431 29.21 -7.95 23.50
C VAL A 431 29.19 -6.45 23.81
N LEU A 432 29.68 -6.07 25.00
CA LEU A 432 29.77 -4.66 25.39
C LEU A 432 30.73 -3.88 24.49
N PHE A 433 31.76 -4.52 23.93
CA PHE A 433 32.61 -3.97 22.89
C PHE A 433 31.82 -3.52 21.65
N GLY A 434 30.97 -4.40 21.08
CA GLY A 434 30.14 -4.06 19.92
C GLY A 434 29.15 -2.92 20.21
N GLY A 435 28.59 -2.92 21.43
CA GLY A 435 27.70 -1.86 21.90
C GLY A 435 28.37 -0.51 22.02
N LEU A 436 29.60 -0.45 22.56
CA LEU A 436 30.37 0.78 22.69
C LEU A 436 30.83 1.33 21.33
N LEU A 437 31.22 0.46 20.39
CA LEU A 437 31.52 0.88 19.02
C LEU A 437 30.29 1.45 18.30
N GLY A 438 29.12 0.80 18.47
CA GLY A 438 27.84 1.30 17.94
C GLY A 438 27.40 2.61 18.59
N ALA A 439 27.62 2.76 19.90
CA ALA A 439 27.31 3.96 20.65
C ALA A 439 28.24 5.13 20.25
N LEU A 440 29.52 4.90 20.03
CA LEU A 440 30.46 5.91 19.52
C LEU A 440 29.98 6.46 18.17
N TYR A 441 29.64 5.57 17.24
CA TYR A 441 29.12 5.96 15.93
C TYR A 441 27.82 6.77 16.06
N SER A 442 26.89 6.32 16.90
CA SER A 442 25.60 7.00 17.15
C SER A 442 25.78 8.36 17.84
N LEU A 443 26.76 8.50 18.74
CA LEU A 443 27.08 9.76 19.40
C LEU A 443 27.56 10.81 18.40
N LEU A 444 28.41 10.41 17.45
CA LEU A 444 28.90 11.30 16.41
C LEU A 444 27.78 11.68 15.44
N GLN A 445 26.89 10.76 15.11
CA GLN A 445 25.68 11.06 14.33
C GLN A 445 24.75 12.04 15.04
N PHE A 446 24.57 11.89 16.36
CA PHE A 446 23.77 12.81 17.17
C PHE A 446 24.27 14.26 17.00
N VAL A 447 25.58 14.46 17.01
CA VAL A 447 26.19 15.79 16.81
C VAL A 447 26.10 16.24 15.35
N ALA A 448 26.39 15.36 14.40
CA ALA A 448 26.54 15.72 12.99
C ALA A 448 25.20 15.89 12.24
N ALA A 449 24.16 15.14 12.60
CA ALA A 449 22.90 15.12 11.84
C ALA A 449 22.18 16.49 11.74
N PRO A 450 22.07 17.30 12.81
CA PRO A 450 21.48 18.64 12.72
C PRO A 450 22.34 19.60 11.89
N MET A 451 23.67 19.44 11.95
CA MET A 451 24.62 20.24 11.19
C MET A 451 24.43 19.99 9.69
N TRP A 452 24.45 18.72 9.26
CA TRP A 452 24.24 18.36 7.86
C TRP A 452 22.86 18.74 7.34
N GLY A 453 21.83 18.57 8.16
CA GLY A 453 20.47 19.03 7.83
C GLY A 453 20.45 20.53 7.51
N SER A 454 20.99 21.34 8.42
CA SER A 454 21.06 22.80 8.27
C SER A 454 21.95 23.25 7.10
N ILE A 455 23.08 22.57 6.87
CA ILE A 455 23.95 22.84 5.71
C ILE A 455 23.21 22.54 4.41
N SER A 456 22.44 21.44 4.36
CA SER A 456 21.69 21.06 3.15
C SER A 456 20.58 22.03 2.79
N ASP A 457 19.94 22.68 3.78
CA ASP A 457 18.97 23.76 3.54
C ASP A 457 19.63 25.03 2.94
N ARG A 458 20.96 25.14 3.00
CA ARG A 458 21.73 26.28 2.47
C ARG A 458 22.34 26.00 1.10
N ILE A 459 23.13 24.94 0.99
CA ILE A 459 23.93 24.67 -0.22
C ILE A 459 23.23 23.72 -1.20
N GLY A 460 22.10 23.12 -0.80
CA GLY A 460 21.37 22.13 -1.58
C GLY A 460 21.53 20.71 -1.04
N ARG A 461 20.63 19.80 -1.44
CA ARG A 461 20.65 18.40 -1.02
C ARG A 461 21.75 17.62 -1.70
N ARG A 462 21.98 17.87 -3.00
CA ARG A 462 22.93 17.08 -3.81
C ARG A 462 24.38 17.25 -3.34
N PRO A 463 24.91 18.47 -3.08
CA PRO A 463 26.29 18.62 -2.62
C PRO A 463 26.54 17.93 -1.28
N VAL A 464 25.60 18.01 -0.35
CA VAL A 464 25.76 17.38 0.97
C VAL A 464 25.67 15.85 0.88
N LEU A 465 24.82 15.30 0.01
CA LEU A 465 24.82 13.86 -0.27
C LEU A 465 26.17 13.38 -0.83
N LEU A 466 26.78 14.14 -1.74
CA LEU A 466 28.10 13.80 -2.29
C LEU A 466 29.19 13.80 -1.21
N ILE A 467 29.22 14.84 -0.37
CA ILE A 467 30.21 14.95 0.71
C ILE A 467 30.04 13.81 1.72
N SER A 468 28.81 13.55 2.17
CA SER A 468 28.53 12.50 3.15
C SER A 468 28.88 11.11 2.64
N VAL A 469 28.44 10.75 1.42
CA VAL A 469 28.74 9.43 0.84
C VAL A 469 30.24 9.26 0.55
N PHE A 470 30.92 10.30 0.08
CA PHE A 470 32.38 10.24 -0.10
C PHE A 470 33.12 10.08 1.23
N GLY A 471 32.68 10.76 2.29
CA GLY A 471 33.21 10.58 3.63
C GLY A 471 33.01 9.16 4.16
N LEU A 472 31.86 8.54 3.88
CA LEU A 472 31.60 7.14 4.22
C LEU A 472 32.50 6.18 3.42
N PHE A 473 32.71 6.44 2.12
CA PHE A 473 33.69 5.70 1.32
C PHE A 473 35.08 5.75 1.96
N LEU A 474 35.57 6.93 2.36
CA LEU A 474 36.86 7.08 3.03
C LEU A 474 36.91 6.32 4.36
N SER A 475 35.84 6.37 5.15
CA SER A 475 35.72 5.55 6.37
C SER A 475 35.87 4.05 6.09
N TYR A 476 35.25 3.53 5.02
CA TYR A 476 35.41 2.13 4.65
C TYR A 476 36.82 1.81 4.14
N VAL A 477 37.45 2.71 3.39
CA VAL A 477 38.85 2.55 2.97
C VAL A 477 39.78 2.47 4.18
N LEU A 478 39.59 3.34 5.19
CA LEU A 478 40.35 3.28 6.43
C LEU A 478 40.13 1.95 7.18
N TRP A 479 38.91 1.40 7.11
CA TRP A 479 38.59 0.10 7.72
C TRP A 479 39.25 -1.09 6.98
N ILE A 480 39.44 -1.01 5.65
CA ILE A 480 40.17 -2.05 4.90
C ILE A 480 41.58 -2.24 5.47
N PHE A 481 42.25 -1.15 5.87
CA PHE A 481 43.63 -1.15 6.35
C PHE A 481 43.76 -1.06 7.87
N SER A 482 42.68 -1.30 8.64
CA SER A 482 42.68 -1.16 10.10
C SER A 482 43.31 -2.35 10.81
N GLY A 483 44.60 -2.60 10.60
CA GLY A 483 45.36 -3.58 11.37
C GLY A 483 45.43 -3.22 12.87
N SER A 484 45.39 -1.93 13.19
CA SER A 484 45.31 -1.42 14.57
C SER A 484 43.89 -1.00 14.96
N PHE A 485 43.57 -1.15 16.25
CA PHE A 485 42.28 -0.73 16.81
C PHE A 485 42.09 0.79 16.72
N THR A 486 43.17 1.57 16.84
CA THR A 486 43.12 3.03 16.66
C THR A 486 42.62 3.41 15.26
N LEU A 487 43.11 2.76 14.20
CA LEU A 487 42.67 3.10 12.84
C LEU A 487 41.20 2.70 12.61
N LEU A 488 40.74 1.61 13.24
CA LEU A 488 39.32 1.25 13.25
C LEU A 488 38.47 2.35 13.92
N ILE A 489 38.91 2.89 15.06
CA ILE A 489 38.23 4.00 15.74
C ILE A 489 38.20 5.24 14.86
N VAL A 490 39.31 5.59 14.20
CA VAL A 490 39.36 6.72 13.25
C VAL A 490 38.37 6.50 12.10
N ALA A 491 38.33 5.29 11.52
CA ALA A 491 37.35 4.93 10.50
C ALA A 491 35.91 5.15 11.01
N ARG A 492 35.58 4.65 12.21
CA ARG A 492 34.25 4.86 12.83
C ARG A 492 33.95 6.33 13.10
N ILE A 493 34.96 7.13 13.47
CA ILE A 493 34.79 8.58 13.71
C ILE A 493 34.43 9.29 12.41
N VAL A 494 35.20 9.05 11.35
CA VAL A 494 34.94 9.62 10.02
C VAL A 494 33.54 9.19 9.55
N GLY A 495 33.20 7.92 9.65
CA GLY A 495 31.88 7.43 9.23
C GLY A 495 30.74 8.07 10.01
N GLY A 496 30.85 8.15 11.34
CA GLY A 496 29.81 8.71 12.21
C GLY A 496 29.58 10.20 11.94
N LEU A 497 30.65 10.97 11.76
CA LEU A 497 30.57 12.40 11.42
C LEU A 497 30.03 12.63 10.01
N MET A 498 30.27 11.72 9.06
CA MET A 498 29.87 11.87 7.66
C MET A 498 28.48 11.29 7.34
N SER A 499 27.80 10.68 8.31
CA SER A 499 26.49 10.01 8.12
C SER A 499 25.28 10.97 8.07
N GLY A 500 25.43 12.16 7.49
CA GLY A 500 24.34 13.12 7.25
C GLY A 500 23.37 12.71 6.15
N ASN A 501 23.75 11.73 5.33
CA ASN A 501 22.97 11.22 4.20
C ASN A 501 21.54 10.77 4.59
N MET A 502 21.33 10.20 5.79
CA MET A 502 20.01 9.75 6.24
C MET A 502 19.01 10.91 6.50
N SER A 503 19.47 12.03 7.07
CA SER A 503 18.61 13.20 7.29
C SER A 503 18.29 13.89 5.97
N ILE A 504 19.29 13.97 5.07
CA ILE A 504 19.13 14.56 3.75
C ILE A 504 18.22 13.72 2.87
N ALA A 505 18.28 12.38 2.95
CA ALA A 505 17.38 11.50 2.22
C ALA A 505 15.92 11.77 2.56
N SER A 506 15.60 11.91 3.84
CA SER A 506 14.26 12.28 4.29
C SER A 506 13.87 13.69 3.80
N ALA A 507 14.80 14.64 3.79
CA ALA A 507 14.55 15.98 3.26
C ALA A 507 14.28 15.96 1.74
N VAL A 508 15.04 15.19 0.95
CA VAL A 508 14.81 15.02 -0.49
C VAL A 508 13.43 14.42 -0.76
N VAL A 509 13.04 13.38 -0.02
CA VAL A 509 11.70 12.81 -0.16
C VAL A 509 10.63 13.86 0.09
N SER A 510 10.81 14.70 1.11
CA SER A 510 9.90 15.82 1.38
C SER A 510 9.85 16.83 0.23
N ASP A 511 11.00 17.17 -0.36
CA ASP A 511 11.11 18.13 -1.46
C ASP A 511 10.36 17.66 -2.73
N VAL A 512 10.33 16.34 -2.99
CA VAL A 512 9.76 15.77 -4.24
C VAL A 512 8.36 15.17 -4.08
N THR A 513 7.82 15.15 -2.85
CA THR A 513 6.48 14.59 -2.56
C THR A 513 5.52 15.63 -2.01
N ASP A 514 4.24 15.48 -2.36
CA ASP A 514 3.14 16.24 -1.79
C ASP A 514 2.60 15.56 -0.52
N GLU A 515 1.64 16.20 0.16
CA GLU A 515 1.11 15.67 1.42
C GLU A 515 0.51 14.27 1.28
N LYS A 516 -0.22 14.03 0.19
CA LYS A 516 -0.89 12.74 -0.07
C LYS A 516 0.11 11.60 -0.34
N ASN A 517 1.29 11.88 -0.87
CA ASN A 517 2.30 10.86 -1.20
C ASN A 517 3.54 10.87 -0.29
N ARG A 518 3.66 11.81 0.65
CA ARG A 518 4.83 11.95 1.53
C ARG A 518 5.13 10.68 2.33
N SER A 519 4.10 10.11 2.96
CA SER A 519 4.23 8.86 3.72
C SER A 519 4.62 7.68 2.83
N LYS A 520 4.23 7.68 1.55
CA LYS A 520 4.66 6.66 0.56
C LYS A 520 6.14 6.81 0.23
N GLY A 521 6.60 8.04 0.05
CA GLY A 521 8.02 8.34 -0.17
C GLY A 521 8.87 7.96 1.04
N MET A 522 8.43 8.29 2.26
CA MET A 522 9.12 7.95 3.50
C MET A 522 9.14 6.43 3.74
N ALA A 523 8.05 5.74 3.38
CA ALA A 523 8.02 4.28 3.40
C ALA A 523 9.04 3.67 2.44
N ALA A 524 9.32 4.29 1.28
CA ALA A 524 10.37 3.81 0.38
C ALA A 524 11.75 3.87 1.03
N ILE A 525 12.09 4.95 1.75
CA ILE A 525 13.32 4.98 2.56
C ILE A 525 13.31 3.85 3.59
N GLY A 526 12.20 3.66 4.31
CA GLY A 526 12.06 2.55 5.26
C GLY A 526 12.35 1.18 4.64
N ILE A 527 11.86 0.92 3.44
CA ILE A 527 12.12 -0.35 2.72
C ILE A 527 13.61 -0.48 2.38
N ALA A 528 14.28 0.62 2.02
CA ALA A 528 15.73 0.60 1.81
C ALA A 528 16.48 0.23 3.10
N PHE A 529 16.03 0.70 4.27
CA PHE A 529 16.53 0.27 5.58
C PHE A 529 16.30 -1.22 5.81
N ALA A 530 15.07 -1.69 5.60
CA ALA A 530 14.73 -3.09 5.79
C ALA A 530 15.64 -3.99 4.96
N LEU A 531 15.78 -3.70 3.66
CA LEU A 531 16.63 -4.48 2.76
C LEU A 531 18.12 -4.30 3.10
N GLY A 532 18.57 -3.10 3.47
CA GLY A 532 19.94 -2.87 3.90
C GLY A 532 20.32 -3.75 5.08
N PHE A 533 19.45 -3.86 6.08
CA PHE A 533 19.62 -4.72 7.26
C PHE A 533 19.36 -6.22 7.00
N VAL A 534 18.80 -6.58 5.86
CA VAL A 534 18.72 -7.99 5.39
C VAL A 534 20.03 -8.37 4.72
N PHE A 535 20.43 -7.59 3.71
CA PHE A 535 21.58 -7.92 2.87
C PHE A 535 22.92 -7.63 3.56
N GLY A 536 23.02 -6.57 4.35
CA GLY A 536 24.27 -6.21 5.04
C GLY A 536 24.76 -7.31 5.99
N PRO A 537 24.01 -7.69 7.04
CA PRO A 537 24.42 -8.76 7.94
C PRO A 537 24.58 -10.12 7.24
N ALA A 538 23.75 -10.43 6.24
CA ALA A 538 23.93 -11.67 5.46
C ALA A 538 25.28 -11.69 4.74
N LEU A 539 25.63 -10.62 4.03
CA LEU A 539 26.91 -10.49 3.32
C LEU A 539 28.09 -10.42 4.29
N GLY A 540 27.94 -9.74 5.42
CA GLY A 540 28.97 -9.65 6.46
C GLY A 540 29.27 -11.01 7.11
N GLY A 541 28.22 -11.78 7.42
CA GLY A 541 28.36 -13.14 7.93
C GLY A 541 29.08 -14.05 6.94
N ILE A 542 28.70 -14.01 5.66
CA ILE A 542 29.35 -14.80 4.60
C ILE A 542 30.81 -14.38 4.42
N LEU A 543 31.09 -13.09 4.30
CA LEU A 543 32.45 -12.59 4.08
C LEU A 543 33.36 -12.79 5.30
N SER A 544 32.81 -12.92 6.50
CA SER A 544 33.58 -13.27 7.70
C SER A 544 34.20 -14.67 7.65
N LEU A 545 33.71 -15.55 6.77
CA LEU A 545 34.28 -16.89 6.54
C LEU A 545 35.55 -16.84 5.68
N TYR A 546 35.80 -15.73 5.00
CA TYR A 546 36.97 -15.54 4.14
C TYR A 546 37.97 -14.62 4.83
N ASN A 547 39.15 -15.14 5.17
CA ASN A 547 40.24 -14.37 5.76
C ASN A 547 41.32 -14.06 4.69
N PRO A 548 41.47 -12.80 4.25
CA PRO A 548 42.44 -12.42 3.22
C PRO A 548 43.90 -12.75 3.60
N ILE A 549 44.26 -12.65 4.88
CA ILE A 549 45.63 -12.86 5.36
C ILE A 549 46.05 -14.32 5.21
N LEU A 550 45.11 -15.28 5.27
CA LEU A 550 45.45 -16.69 5.06
C LEU A 550 45.88 -17.00 3.63
N HIS A 551 45.39 -16.23 2.66
CA HIS A 551 45.72 -16.39 1.24
C HIS A 551 46.87 -15.48 0.81
N HIS A 552 46.98 -14.31 1.41
CA HIS A 552 47.99 -13.29 1.13
C HIS A 552 48.59 -12.74 2.44
N PRO A 553 49.49 -13.49 3.11
CA PRO A 553 50.09 -13.07 4.38
C PRO A 553 50.85 -11.74 4.28
N GLU A 554 51.44 -11.45 3.11
CA GLU A 554 52.15 -10.21 2.82
C GLU A 554 51.27 -8.95 2.96
N TRP A 555 49.94 -9.09 2.92
CA TRP A 555 49.02 -7.96 3.05
C TRP A 555 48.87 -7.46 4.49
N GLU A 556 49.23 -8.27 5.48
CA GLU A 556 49.19 -7.89 6.90
C GLU A 556 50.09 -6.68 7.17
N ALA A 557 51.24 -6.58 6.48
CA ALA A 557 52.15 -5.43 6.57
C ALA A 557 51.51 -4.09 6.15
N PHE A 558 50.45 -4.14 5.33
CA PHE A 558 49.70 -2.97 4.90
C PHE A 558 48.49 -2.67 5.81
N GLY A 559 48.32 -3.41 6.91
CA GLY A 559 47.18 -3.28 7.83
C GLY A 559 45.92 -3.98 7.36
N VAL A 560 46.00 -4.85 6.33
CA VAL A 560 44.89 -5.73 5.98
C VAL A 560 44.64 -6.69 7.14
N ASN A 561 43.38 -6.88 7.47
CA ASN A 561 42.90 -7.67 8.60
C ASN A 561 41.88 -8.72 8.12
N PRO A 562 41.49 -9.69 8.98
CA PRO A 562 40.54 -10.74 8.59
C PRO A 562 39.18 -10.22 8.10
N PHE A 563 38.85 -8.96 8.39
CA PHE A 563 37.56 -8.34 8.09
C PHE A 563 37.62 -7.40 6.87
N SER A 564 38.79 -7.25 6.24
CA SER A 564 39.01 -6.34 5.12
C SER A 564 38.18 -6.69 3.87
N ALA A 565 37.78 -7.95 3.69
CA ALA A 565 36.90 -8.35 2.60
C ALA A 565 35.51 -7.67 2.69
N ALA A 566 34.92 -7.65 3.89
CA ALA A 566 33.65 -6.96 4.14
C ALA A 566 33.80 -5.44 3.99
N ALA A 567 34.89 -4.87 4.49
CA ALA A 567 35.20 -3.45 4.33
C ALA A 567 35.35 -3.06 2.85
N THR A 568 35.96 -3.93 2.04
CA THR A 568 36.15 -3.73 0.60
C THR A 568 34.82 -3.71 -0.15
N LEU A 569 33.90 -4.63 0.16
CA LEU A 569 32.56 -4.61 -0.42
C LEU A 569 31.80 -3.32 -0.05
N ALA A 570 31.86 -2.91 1.22
CA ALA A 570 31.23 -1.66 1.67
C ALA A 570 31.82 -0.42 0.98
N ALA A 571 33.15 -0.37 0.82
CA ALA A 571 33.83 0.69 0.08
C ALA A 571 33.40 0.71 -1.40
N GLY A 572 33.35 -0.46 -2.05
CA GLY A 572 32.89 -0.59 -3.44
C GLY A 572 31.45 -0.11 -3.63
N LEU A 573 30.53 -0.50 -2.75
CA LEU A 573 29.14 -0.03 -2.78
C LEU A 573 29.05 1.49 -2.57
N SER A 574 29.80 2.04 -1.62
CA SER A 574 29.82 3.48 -1.35
C SER A 574 30.42 4.28 -2.51
N PHE A 575 31.45 3.75 -3.18
CA PHE A 575 32.02 4.33 -4.39
C PHE A 575 30.99 4.35 -5.53
N ILE A 576 30.34 3.21 -5.82
CA ILE A 576 29.26 3.15 -6.83
C ILE A 576 28.14 4.13 -6.49
N ASN A 577 27.79 4.26 -5.21
CA ASN A 577 26.79 5.21 -4.73
C ASN A 577 27.20 6.66 -5.03
N PHE A 578 28.43 7.03 -4.69
CA PHE A 578 28.98 8.37 -4.97
C PHE A 578 28.92 8.69 -6.47
N PHE A 579 29.36 7.80 -7.34
CA PHE A 579 29.31 8.00 -8.80
C PHE A 579 27.87 8.08 -9.32
N THR A 580 26.96 7.28 -8.76
CA THR A 580 25.54 7.31 -9.12
C THR A 580 24.93 8.68 -8.78
N ILE A 581 25.23 9.21 -7.60
CA ILE A 581 24.76 10.53 -7.17
C ILE A 581 25.38 11.62 -8.06
N LEU A 582 26.68 11.54 -8.32
CA LEU A 582 27.41 12.51 -9.12
C LEU A 582 26.82 12.64 -10.52
N LYS A 583 26.53 11.51 -11.18
CA LYS A 583 26.04 11.47 -12.57
C LYS A 583 24.54 11.71 -12.70
N SER A 584 23.73 11.17 -11.80
CA SER A 584 22.29 10.99 -12.06
C SER A 584 21.37 11.72 -11.09
N PHE A 585 21.86 12.19 -9.95
CA PHE A 585 21.03 12.79 -8.90
C PHE A 585 20.91 14.31 -9.10
N PRO A 586 19.70 14.85 -9.40
CA PRO A 586 19.51 16.29 -9.54
C PRO A 586 19.41 16.99 -8.17
N GLU A 587 19.57 18.31 -8.17
CA GLU A 587 19.25 19.13 -6.98
C GLU A 587 17.73 19.17 -6.79
N THR A 588 17.27 19.01 -5.54
CA THR A 588 15.84 18.97 -5.18
C THR A 588 15.37 20.20 -4.43
N LEU A 589 16.30 20.95 -3.82
CA LEU A 589 15.98 22.20 -3.15
C LEU A 589 15.68 23.29 -4.18
N LYS A 590 14.48 23.88 -4.12
CA LYS A 590 14.03 24.92 -5.07
C LYS A 590 14.85 26.22 -4.95
N GLU A 591 15.14 26.86 -6.08
CA GLU A 591 15.77 28.19 -6.13
C GLU A 591 14.79 29.25 -5.59
N GLY A 592 14.97 29.65 -4.32
CA GLY A 592 14.11 30.60 -3.61
C GLY A 592 13.79 30.19 -2.16
N SER A 593 13.94 28.91 -1.82
CA SER A 593 13.79 28.41 -0.45
C SER A 593 15.09 28.38 0.36
N LYS A 594 16.21 28.78 -0.25
CA LYS A 594 17.53 28.86 0.41
C LYS A 594 17.54 29.96 1.48
N ARG A 595 17.94 29.62 2.70
CA ARG A 595 17.95 30.55 3.85
C ARG A 595 19.22 31.42 3.90
N HIS A 596 19.07 32.68 4.33
CA HIS A 596 20.17 33.50 4.87
C HIS A 596 20.43 33.14 6.35
N LEU A 597 21.68 32.76 6.66
CA LEU A 597 22.14 32.20 7.94
C LEU A 597 21.74 32.97 9.21
N GLU A 598 21.39 32.24 10.28
CA GLU A 598 21.90 32.57 11.62
C GLU A 598 23.25 31.85 11.82
N ARG A 599 24.27 32.58 12.27
CA ARG A 599 25.70 32.16 12.36
C ARG A 599 26.01 31.15 13.48
N SER A 600 25.35 29.99 13.58
CA SER A 600 25.76 29.02 14.61
C SER A 600 25.88 27.59 14.10
N ILE A 601 27.13 27.12 14.08
CA ILE A 601 27.54 25.72 13.90
C ILE A 601 27.43 24.96 15.24
N ASN A 602 27.02 25.63 16.33
CA ASN A 602 26.94 25.04 17.65
C ASN A 602 25.81 23.99 17.73
N PRO A 603 26.13 22.70 17.93
CA PRO A 603 25.13 21.62 18.00
C PRO A 603 24.06 21.86 19.07
N ILE A 604 24.45 22.44 20.22
CA ILE A 604 23.54 22.71 21.34
C ILE A 604 22.52 23.80 20.96
N LYS A 605 22.94 24.81 20.19
CA LYS A 605 22.01 25.85 19.71
C LYS A 605 21.08 25.31 18.63
N LEU A 606 21.56 24.39 17.79
CA LEU A 606 20.78 23.73 16.74
C LEU A 606 19.72 22.76 17.29
N MET A 607 19.91 22.24 18.51
CA MET A 607 19.00 21.33 19.20
C MET A 607 17.92 22.04 20.04
N LYS A 608 17.87 23.38 20.03
CA LYS A 608 16.81 24.12 20.73
C LYS A 608 15.43 23.71 20.19
N PRO A 609 14.40 23.64 21.06
CA PRO A 609 13.03 23.37 20.62
C PRO A 609 12.64 24.32 19.48
N LEU A 610 12.11 23.75 18.41
CA LEU A 610 11.67 24.51 17.25
C LEU A 610 10.36 25.25 17.58
N PRO A 611 9.99 26.32 16.85
CA PRO A 611 8.72 27.03 17.06
C PRO A 611 7.48 26.21 16.67
N PHE A 612 7.63 24.92 16.36
CA PHE A 612 6.57 24.01 15.94
C PHE A 612 6.30 22.96 17.03
N PRO A 613 5.25 23.12 17.87
CA PRO A 613 4.96 22.21 18.97
C PRO A 613 4.78 20.75 18.50
N GLY A 614 4.14 20.55 17.34
CA GLY A 614 3.97 19.23 16.73
C GLY A 614 5.29 18.53 16.41
N VAL A 615 6.31 19.26 15.94
CA VAL A 615 7.66 18.72 15.69
C VAL A 615 8.32 18.30 16.99
N ASN A 616 8.33 19.17 18.00
CA ASN A 616 8.98 18.89 19.29
C ASN A 616 8.36 17.67 19.99
N LEU A 617 7.04 17.55 19.97
CA LEU A 617 6.34 16.42 20.60
C LEU A 617 6.57 15.12 19.82
N THR A 618 6.62 15.18 18.48
CA THR A 618 6.97 14.03 17.63
C THR A 618 8.40 13.58 17.87
N ASN A 619 9.34 14.52 17.96
CA ASN A 619 10.74 14.30 18.27
C ASN A 619 10.92 13.64 19.65
N PHE A 620 10.18 14.10 20.66
CA PHE A 620 10.22 13.52 21.99
C PHE A 620 9.66 12.09 22.02
N ALA A 621 8.51 11.85 21.38
CA ALA A 621 7.97 10.50 21.22
C ALA A 621 8.95 9.57 20.50
N TYR A 622 9.59 10.04 19.43
CA TYR A 622 10.57 9.27 18.67
C TYR A 622 11.82 8.95 19.50
N PHE A 623 12.33 9.91 20.25
CA PHE A 623 13.46 9.70 21.18
C PHE A 623 13.16 8.61 22.20
N LEU A 624 12.00 8.68 22.89
CA LEU A 624 11.60 7.69 23.87
C LEU A 624 11.42 6.30 23.24
N PHE A 625 10.74 6.25 22.08
CA PHE A 625 10.57 5.02 21.32
C PHE A 625 11.91 4.40 20.92
N ILE A 626 12.83 5.17 20.32
CA ILE A 626 14.12 4.65 19.87
C ILE A 626 15.00 4.26 21.06
N THR A 627 14.95 4.99 22.17
CA THR A 627 15.67 4.60 23.39
C THR A 627 15.24 3.20 23.81
N ALA A 628 13.94 2.99 24.01
CA ALA A 628 13.40 1.68 24.37
C ALA A 628 13.70 0.60 23.31
N PHE A 629 13.36 0.87 22.05
CA PHE A 629 13.48 -0.07 20.95
C PHE A 629 14.93 -0.48 20.68
N SER A 630 15.87 0.47 20.63
CA SER A 630 17.27 0.18 20.33
C SER A 630 17.97 -0.61 21.43
N GLY A 631 17.58 -0.41 22.70
CA GLY A 631 18.04 -1.26 23.80
C GLY A 631 17.62 -2.72 23.62
N MET A 632 16.38 -2.94 23.20
CA MET A 632 15.88 -4.29 22.93
C MET A 632 16.49 -4.90 21.67
N GLU A 633 16.60 -4.11 20.60
CA GLU A 633 17.25 -4.50 19.34
C GLU A 633 18.70 -4.94 19.57
N PHE A 634 19.44 -4.21 20.42
CA PHE A 634 20.83 -4.54 20.74
C PHE A 634 20.94 -5.81 21.60
N THR A 635 20.09 -5.96 22.62
CA THR A 635 20.13 -7.13 23.52
C THR A 635 19.54 -8.41 22.91
N LEU A 636 18.90 -8.32 21.74
CA LEU A 636 18.24 -9.43 21.06
C LEU A 636 19.19 -10.56 20.67
N THR A 637 20.36 -10.25 20.15
CA THR A 637 21.35 -11.27 19.80
C THR A 637 21.86 -12.02 21.03
N PHE A 638 21.89 -11.36 22.20
CA PHE A 638 22.29 -12.02 23.46
C PHE A 638 21.21 -12.95 23.95
N LEU A 639 19.95 -12.50 23.92
CA LEU A 639 18.81 -13.34 24.26
C LEU A 639 18.78 -14.63 23.42
N ALA A 640 19.04 -14.51 22.11
CA ALA A 640 19.06 -15.65 21.20
C ALA A 640 20.22 -16.63 21.48
N VAL A 641 21.42 -16.11 21.77
CA VAL A 641 22.57 -16.94 22.15
C VAL A 641 22.34 -17.61 23.51
N GLU A 642 21.94 -16.84 24.53
CA GLU A 642 21.73 -17.30 25.91
C GLU A 642 20.65 -18.38 26.00
N ARG A 643 19.53 -18.21 25.31
CA ARG A 643 18.37 -19.10 25.47
C ARG A 643 18.26 -20.21 24.45
N LEU A 644 18.82 -20.00 23.26
CA LEU A 644 18.64 -20.91 22.13
C LEU A 644 19.97 -21.38 21.51
N GLY A 645 21.12 -20.91 22.01
CA GLY A 645 22.44 -21.31 21.50
C GLY A 645 22.73 -20.85 20.08
N TYR A 646 22.11 -19.75 19.62
CA TYR A 646 22.21 -19.29 18.24
C TYR A 646 23.65 -18.91 17.85
N THR A 647 24.06 -19.32 16.66
CA THR A 647 25.33 -18.93 16.03
C THR A 647 25.23 -17.56 15.34
N SER A 648 26.34 -17.05 14.82
CA SER A 648 26.32 -15.83 13.98
C SER A 648 25.43 -15.98 12.74
N MET A 649 25.34 -17.20 12.17
CA MET A 649 24.49 -17.48 11.02
C MET A 649 23.01 -17.51 11.40
N ASP A 650 22.66 -18.07 12.57
CA ASP A 650 21.29 -18.06 13.07
C ASP A 650 20.80 -16.63 13.36
N ASN A 651 21.68 -15.79 13.92
CA ASN A 651 21.42 -14.37 14.07
C ASN A 651 21.22 -13.67 12.71
N ALA A 652 21.98 -14.05 11.67
CA ALA A 652 21.75 -13.53 10.33
C ALA A 652 20.35 -13.89 9.80
N TYR A 653 19.89 -15.14 9.99
CA TYR A 653 18.52 -15.55 9.62
C TYR A 653 17.45 -14.77 10.38
N MET A 654 17.68 -14.49 11.67
CA MET A 654 16.80 -13.67 12.48
C MET A 654 16.63 -12.25 11.90
N PHE A 655 17.73 -11.59 11.52
CA PHE A 655 17.69 -10.26 10.89
C PHE A 655 17.04 -10.29 9.50
N ILE A 656 17.28 -11.35 8.71
CA ILE A 656 16.60 -11.56 7.41
C ILE A 656 15.09 -11.62 7.62
N PHE A 657 14.61 -12.37 8.60
CA PHE A 657 13.18 -12.45 8.93
C PHE A 657 12.60 -11.09 9.33
N ILE A 658 13.26 -10.36 10.25
CA ILE A 658 12.83 -9.04 10.69
C ILE A 658 12.70 -8.09 9.50
N GLY A 659 13.75 -8.00 8.68
CA GLY A 659 13.76 -7.09 7.53
C GLY A 659 12.76 -7.49 6.44
N PHE A 660 12.50 -8.79 6.25
CA PHE A 660 11.42 -9.26 5.38
C PHE A 660 10.05 -8.77 5.86
N VAL A 661 9.73 -8.92 7.16
CA VAL A 661 8.47 -8.44 7.75
C VAL A 661 8.36 -6.92 7.62
N ILE A 662 9.42 -6.16 7.94
CA ILE A 662 9.43 -4.70 7.79
C ILE A 662 9.17 -4.31 6.33
N GLY A 663 9.86 -4.94 5.38
CA GLY A 663 9.70 -4.69 3.96
C GLY A 663 8.27 -4.94 3.46
N MET A 664 7.65 -6.05 3.88
CA MET A 664 6.25 -6.36 3.56
C MET A 664 5.27 -5.35 4.15
N VAL A 665 5.43 -4.99 5.43
CA VAL A 665 4.52 -4.06 6.12
C VAL A 665 4.67 -2.66 5.55
N GLN A 666 5.89 -2.18 5.32
CA GLN A 666 6.12 -0.85 4.76
C GLN A 666 5.71 -0.75 3.30
N GLY A 667 6.08 -1.73 2.47
CA GLY A 667 5.76 -1.76 1.04
C GLY A 667 4.29 -2.06 0.74
N GLY A 668 3.65 -2.89 1.57
CA GLY A 668 2.26 -3.33 1.42
C GLY A 668 1.27 -2.45 2.18
N TYR A 669 1.39 -2.38 3.50
CA TYR A 669 0.40 -1.74 4.37
C TYR A 669 0.62 -0.23 4.53
N VAL A 670 1.77 0.20 5.04
CA VAL A 670 2.04 1.62 5.35
C VAL A 670 1.95 2.47 4.08
N ARG A 671 2.64 2.06 3.00
CA ARG A 671 2.61 2.77 1.72
C ARG A 671 1.21 2.91 1.12
N ARG A 672 0.29 1.98 1.36
CA ARG A 672 -1.07 2.03 0.78
C ARG A 672 -2.08 2.69 1.69
N LYS A 673 -1.95 2.54 3.01
CA LYS A 673 -3.00 2.89 3.99
C LYS A 673 -2.63 4.04 4.94
N ALA A 674 -1.38 4.49 5.02
CA ALA A 674 -0.98 5.55 5.97
C ALA A 674 -1.85 6.81 5.85
N HIS A 675 -2.03 7.34 4.63
CA HIS A 675 -2.84 8.53 4.38
C HIS A 675 -4.35 8.37 4.72
N GLN A 676 -4.89 7.15 4.66
CA GLN A 676 -6.31 6.86 4.96
C GLN A 676 -6.53 6.69 6.46
N VAL A 677 -5.63 5.98 7.12
CA VAL A 677 -5.71 5.69 8.55
C VAL A 677 -5.26 6.90 9.38
N GLY A 678 -4.39 7.74 8.82
CA GLY A 678 -3.69 8.84 9.47
C GLY A 678 -2.38 8.37 10.11
N GLU A 679 -1.31 9.12 9.89
CA GLU A 679 0.06 8.81 10.35
C GLU A 679 0.14 8.75 11.88
N ARG A 680 -0.62 9.61 12.57
CA ARG A 680 -0.73 9.59 14.04
C ARG A 680 -1.30 8.26 14.53
N LYS A 681 -2.44 7.83 13.97
CA LYS A 681 -3.13 6.60 14.37
C LYS A 681 -2.32 5.36 13.99
N MET A 682 -1.67 5.38 12.83
CA MET A 682 -0.79 4.30 12.39
C MET A 682 0.44 4.15 13.30
N SER A 683 1.09 5.26 13.68
CA SER A 683 2.20 5.24 14.65
C SER A 683 1.76 4.71 16.01
N PHE A 684 0.59 5.14 16.50
CA PHE A 684 0.02 4.65 17.75
C PHE A 684 -0.22 3.13 17.71
N ASN A 685 -0.87 2.62 16.66
CA ASN A 685 -1.10 1.20 16.49
C ASN A 685 0.21 0.41 16.44
N GLY A 686 1.25 0.97 15.82
CA GLY A 686 2.58 0.36 15.80
C GLY A 686 3.21 0.26 17.19
N LEU A 687 3.09 1.30 18.02
CA LEU A 687 3.59 1.28 19.40
C LEU A 687 2.87 0.24 20.25
N ILE A 688 1.54 0.13 20.10
CA ILE A 688 0.77 -0.90 20.80
C ILE A 688 1.16 -2.31 20.35
N ALA A 689 1.46 -2.51 19.06
CA ALA A 689 1.88 -3.80 18.52
C ALA A 689 3.24 -4.28 19.06
N ILE A 690 4.13 -3.37 19.49
CA ILE A 690 5.45 -3.73 20.05
C ILE A 690 5.34 -4.38 21.43
N VAL A 691 4.38 -3.94 22.26
CA VAL A 691 4.20 -4.40 23.65
C VAL A 691 4.06 -5.93 23.75
N PRO A 692 3.13 -6.61 23.05
CA PRO A 692 3.05 -8.07 23.09
C PRO A 692 4.31 -8.74 22.54
N GLY A 693 4.99 -8.13 21.56
CA GLY A 693 6.25 -8.64 21.02
C GLY A 693 7.36 -8.70 22.09
N LEU A 694 7.51 -7.63 22.86
CA LEU A 694 8.49 -7.58 23.96
C LEU A 694 8.14 -8.54 25.10
N ILE A 695 6.86 -8.71 25.43
CA ILE A 695 6.42 -9.70 26.43
C ILE A 695 6.73 -11.12 25.96
N LEU A 696 6.45 -11.46 24.69
CA LEU A 696 6.79 -12.76 24.13
C LEU A 696 8.29 -13.04 24.17
N LEU A 697 9.11 -12.04 23.83
CA LEU A 697 10.58 -12.17 23.88
C LEU A 697 11.09 -12.33 25.31
N ALA A 698 10.48 -11.64 26.30
CA ALA A 698 10.82 -11.79 27.71
C ALA A 698 10.76 -13.25 28.17
N TYR A 699 9.84 -14.05 27.61
CA TYR A 699 9.62 -15.46 27.97
C TYR A 699 9.97 -16.45 26.85
N ALA A 700 10.64 -16.02 25.78
CA ALA A 700 10.99 -16.90 24.68
C ALA A 700 11.95 -18.01 25.12
N GLN A 701 11.48 -19.25 25.10
CA GLN A 701 12.27 -20.47 25.39
C GLN A 701 12.37 -21.40 24.17
N ALA A 702 11.66 -21.08 23.09
CA ALA A 702 11.67 -21.83 21.85
C ALA A 702 11.77 -20.86 20.65
N ALA A 703 12.32 -21.34 19.54
CA ALA A 703 12.51 -20.53 18.33
C ALA A 703 11.21 -19.88 17.85
N TRP A 704 10.09 -20.62 17.82
CA TRP A 704 8.81 -20.07 17.34
C TRP A 704 8.33 -18.89 18.20
N MET A 705 8.58 -18.90 19.52
CA MET A 705 8.22 -17.79 20.43
C MET A 705 9.06 -16.56 20.13
N LEU A 706 10.36 -16.77 19.89
CA LEU A 706 11.27 -15.71 19.47
C LEU A 706 10.75 -15.06 18.17
N TYR A 707 10.53 -15.86 17.11
CA TYR A 707 10.06 -15.36 15.82
C TYR A 707 8.67 -14.70 15.89
N ALA A 708 7.76 -15.18 16.75
CA ALA A 708 6.49 -14.53 17.01
C ALA A 708 6.69 -13.15 17.67
N GLY A 709 7.56 -13.04 18.67
CA GLY A 709 7.90 -11.75 19.29
C GLY A 709 8.56 -10.78 18.31
N LEU A 710 9.47 -11.28 17.47
CA LEU A 710 10.13 -10.53 16.41
C LEU A 710 9.15 -10.04 15.34
N PHE A 711 8.14 -10.83 15.00
CA PHE A 711 7.09 -10.41 14.07
C PHE A 711 6.39 -9.15 14.57
N PHE A 712 6.01 -9.11 15.84
CA PHE A 712 5.37 -7.94 16.45
C PHE A 712 6.30 -6.72 16.54
N LEU A 713 7.58 -6.93 16.88
CA LEU A 713 8.59 -5.86 16.84
C LEU A 713 8.78 -5.28 15.45
N ALA A 714 8.91 -6.14 14.45
CA ALA A 714 9.08 -5.77 13.05
C ALA A 714 7.82 -5.04 12.52
N LEU A 715 6.62 -5.57 12.81
CA LEU A 715 5.34 -4.96 12.46
C LEU A 715 5.20 -3.55 13.05
N GLY A 716 5.48 -3.40 14.34
CA GLY A 716 5.33 -2.12 15.03
C GLY A 716 6.34 -1.08 14.54
N SER A 717 7.62 -1.42 14.49
CA SER A 717 8.68 -0.51 14.01
C SER A 717 8.47 -0.09 12.55
N ALA A 718 7.99 -1.00 11.70
CA ALA A 718 7.63 -0.74 10.32
C ALA A 718 6.57 0.36 10.17
N MET A 719 5.62 0.44 11.10
CA MET A 719 4.55 1.44 11.11
C MET A 719 5.00 2.77 11.73
N ILE A 720 5.78 2.72 12.82
CA ILE A 720 6.17 3.91 13.61
C ILE A 720 7.12 4.82 12.83
N ILE A 721 8.25 4.27 12.34
CA ILE A 721 9.36 5.10 11.84
C ILE A 721 8.95 5.95 10.63
N PRO A 722 8.30 5.41 9.57
CA PRO A 722 7.90 6.22 8.41
C PRO A 722 6.83 7.24 8.76
N CYS A 723 5.90 6.90 9.65
CA CYS A 723 4.79 7.78 10.02
C CYS A 723 5.24 8.94 10.91
N LEU A 724 6.08 8.71 11.93
CA LEU A 724 6.65 9.78 12.74
C LEU A 724 7.56 10.70 11.90
N THR A 725 8.34 10.14 10.97
CA THR A 725 9.14 10.94 10.03
C THR A 725 8.26 11.83 9.16
N SER A 726 7.13 11.30 8.67
CA SER A 726 6.16 12.04 7.86
C SER A 726 5.49 13.15 8.66
N LEU A 727 5.15 12.91 9.93
CA LEU A 727 4.57 13.90 10.84
C LEU A 727 5.52 15.08 11.09
N VAL A 728 6.80 14.84 11.36
CA VAL A 728 7.79 15.92 11.46
C VAL A 728 7.79 16.78 10.21
N SER A 729 7.74 16.13 9.04
CA SER A 729 7.72 16.82 7.77
C SER A 729 6.44 17.62 7.52
N PHE A 730 5.26 17.11 7.94
CA PHE A 730 3.98 17.85 7.86
C PHE A 730 3.95 19.10 8.74
N TYR A 731 4.51 19.03 9.95
CA TYR A 731 4.55 20.19 10.85
C TYR A 731 5.66 21.21 10.50
N THR A 732 6.52 20.89 9.52
CA THR A 732 7.69 21.70 9.18
C THR A 732 7.47 22.48 7.87
N PRO A 733 7.76 23.79 7.82
CA PRO A 733 7.79 24.55 6.57
C PRO A 733 8.82 24.03 5.56
N GLN A 734 8.58 24.21 4.26
CA GLN A 734 9.45 23.66 3.19
C GLN A 734 10.92 24.07 3.30
N ASN A 735 11.21 25.29 3.77
CA ASN A 735 12.56 25.83 3.91
C ASN A 735 13.32 25.37 5.17
N MET A 736 12.69 24.57 6.05
CA MET A 736 13.29 24.07 7.30
C MET A 736 13.27 22.54 7.39
N GLN A 737 12.93 21.86 6.29
CA GLN A 737 12.82 20.40 6.25
C GLN A 737 14.14 19.72 6.64
N GLY A 738 15.29 20.22 6.16
CA GLY A 738 16.60 19.66 6.49
C GLY A 738 16.92 19.79 7.98
N GLN A 739 16.73 20.97 8.57
CA GLN A 739 16.94 21.20 10.00
C GLN A 739 16.02 20.33 10.87
N SER A 740 14.71 20.34 10.64
CA SER A 740 13.75 19.57 11.47
C SER A 740 14.00 18.07 11.39
N LEU A 741 14.21 17.53 10.18
CA LEU A 741 14.51 16.11 10.00
C LEU A 741 15.91 15.77 10.51
N GLY A 742 16.86 16.71 10.47
CA GLY A 742 18.17 16.59 11.10
C GLY A 742 18.09 16.43 12.62
N ILE A 743 17.28 17.26 13.30
CA ILE A 743 17.01 17.15 14.74
C ILE A 743 16.29 15.83 15.07
N PHE A 744 15.29 15.46 14.27
CA PHE A 744 14.59 14.17 14.42
C PHE A 744 15.56 12.98 14.37
N ARG A 745 16.48 12.97 13.38
CA ARG A 745 17.51 11.92 13.27
C ARG A 745 18.52 11.97 14.42
N SER A 746 18.97 13.16 14.80
CA SER A 746 19.87 13.37 15.94
C SER A 746 19.31 12.77 17.22
N LEU A 747 18.06 13.07 17.57
CA LEU A 747 17.40 12.50 18.74
C LEU A 747 17.24 10.98 18.66
N GLY A 748 16.99 10.43 17.46
CA GLY A 748 17.06 8.99 17.23
C GLY A 748 18.45 8.42 17.56
N SER A 749 19.51 9.06 17.06
CA SER A 749 20.89 8.64 17.35
C SER A 749 21.23 8.75 18.85
N LEU A 750 20.76 9.78 19.56
CA LEU A 750 20.90 9.87 21.02
C LEU A 750 20.17 8.72 21.73
N GLY A 751 18.97 8.37 21.26
CA GLY A 751 18.25 7.19 21.75
C GLY A 751 19.05 5.90 21.53
N ARG A 752 19.76 5.76 20.41
CA ARG A 752 20.66 4.62 20.11
C ARG A 752 21.96 4.62 20.91
N VAL A 753 22.34 5.74 21.54
CA VAL A 753 23.43 5.78 22.52
C VAL A 753 22.92 5.29 23.88
N ILE A 754 21.81 5.86 24.36
CA ILE A 754 21.26 5.59 25.71
C ILE A 754 20.65 4.18 25.79
N GLY A 755 19.96 3.77 24.73
CA GLY A 755 19.19 2.52 24.65
C GLY A 755 19.99 1.27 25.01
N PRO A 756 21.03 0.94 24.23
CA PRO A 756 21.90 -0.22 24.49
C PRO A 756 22.54 -0.19 25.89
N ILE A 757 22.94 0.98 26.39
CA ILE A 757 23.57 1.13 27.70
C ILE A 757 22.58 0.75 28.82
N TYR A 758 21.39 1.36 28.84
CA TYR A 758 20.41 1.06 29.89
C TYR A 758 19.94 -0.40 29.79
N ALA A 759 19.65 -0.89 28.57
CA ALA A 759 19.11 -2.22 28.39
C ALA A 759 20.13 -3.28 28.81
N SER A 760 21.41 -3.08 28.48
CA SER A 760 22.49 -3.99 28.92
C SER A 760 22.64 -3.97 30.44
N LEU A 761 22.63 -2.80 31.08
CA LEU A 761 22.70 -2.70 32.54
C LEU A 761 21.55 -3.46 33.22
N VAL A 762 20.33 -3.30 32.72
CA VAL A 762 19.16 -4.00 33.26
C VAL A 762 19.23 -5.51 32.98
N TYR A 763 19.62 -5.89 31.76
CA TYR A 763 19.75 -7.28 31.34
C TYR A 763 20.74 -8.05 32.22
N TRP A 764 21.90 -7.48 32.50
CA TRP A 764 22.93 -8.16 33.29
C TRP A 764 22.70 -8.08 34.79
N LYS A 765 22.10 -6.99 35.29
CA LYS A 765 21.83 -6.83 36.73
C LYS A 765 20.57 -7.58 37.20
N PHE A 766 19.52 -7.58 36.40
CA PHE A 766 18.21 -8.12 36.77
C PHE A 766 17.78 -9.30 35.90
N GLY A 767 18.56 -9.67 34.88
CA GLY A 767 18.26 -10.77 33.97
C GLY A 767 17.46 -10.36 32.74
N SER A 768 17.49 -11.25 31.74
CA SER A 768 16.89 -11.04 30.42
C SER A 768 15.38 -10.79 30.47
N VAL A 769 14.63 -11.46 31.36
CA VAL A 769 13.18 -11.26 31.50
C VAL A 769 12.85 -9.80 31.85
N HIS A 770 13.54 -9.23 32.85
CA HIS A 770 13.26 -7.87 33.34
C HIS A 770 13.60 -6.80 32.30
N ALA A 771 14.67 -6.98 31.52
CA ALA A 771 15.03 -6.04 30.46
C ALA A 771 13.89 -5.88 29.43
N TYR A 772 13.28 -6.99 29.00
CA TYR A 772 12.21 -6.98 28.00
C TYR A 772 10.87 -6.50 28.56
N LEU A 773 10.54 -6.84 29.82
CA LEU A 773 9.34 -6.31 30.47
C LEU A 773 9.43 -4.81 30.73
N ILE A 774 10.59 -4.31 31.19
CA ILE A 774 10.82 -2.87 31.36
C ILE A 774 10.73 -2.18 29.99
N GLY A 775 11.31 -2.75 28.94
CA GLY A 775 11.14 -2.27 27.57
C GLY A 775 9.67 -2.15 27.16
N ALA A 776 8.84 -3.15 27.48
CA ALA A 776 7.41 -3.14 27.18
C ALA A 776 6.68 -1.99 27.89
N VAL A 777 7.02 -1.72 29.15
CA VAL A 777 6.47 -0.59 29.93
C VAL A 777 6.93 0.75 29.35
N LEU A 778 8.21 0.88 29.00
CA LEU A 778 8.77 2.11 28.44
C LEU A 778 8.12 2.53 27.12
N ILE A 779 7.60 1.58 26.33
CA ILE A 779 6.89 1.85 25.07
C ILE A 779 5.50 2.48 25.28
N ILE A 780 4.89 2.33 26.46
CA ILE A 780 3.59 2.94 26.77
C ILE A 780 3.69 4.48 26.76
N VAL A 781 4.79 5.03 27.26
CA VAL A 781 5.00 6.49 27.34
C VAL A 781 4.95 7.15 25.96
N PRO A 782 5.76 6.75 24.95
CA PRO A 782 5.64 7.32 23.61
C PRO A 782 4.27 7.08 22.98
N ALA A 783 3.56 5.99 23.30
CA ALA A 783 2.19 5.78 22.80
C ALA A 783 1.22 6.85 23.32
N LEU A 784 1.32 7.21 24.60
CA LEU A 784 0.54 8.29 25.20
C LEU A 784 0.90 9.66 24.62
N VAL A 785 2.19 9.89 24.34
CA VAL A 785 2.64 11.13 23.69
C VAL A 785 2.10 11.24 22.27
N VAL A 786 2.19 10.17 21.46
CA VAL A 786 1.68 10.14 20.08
C VAL A 786 0.18 10.38 20.03
N LYS A 787 -0.58 9.86 21.00
CA LYS A 787 -2.03 10.11 21.10
C LYS A 787 -2.37 11.60 21.27
N LYS A 788 -1.48 12.38 21.89
CA LYS A 788 -1.63 13.83 22.12
C LYS A 788 -1.12 14.69 20.96
N LEU A 789 -0.60 14.10 19.88
CA LEU A 789 -0.11 14.88 18.74
C LEU A 789 -1.27 15.64 18.05
N PRO A 790 -1.06 16.93 17.70
CA PRO A 790 -2.05 17.71 16.96
C PRO A 790 -2.30 17.09 15.60
N GLU A 791 -3.47 17.29 15.00
CA GLU A 791 -3.65 16.84 13.61
C GLU A 791 -2.76 17.69 12.68
N PRO A 792 -2.08 17.07 11.71
CA PRO A 792 -1.31 17.84 10.73
C PRO A 792 -2.25 18.82 10.02
N PRO A 793 -1.81 20.05 9.75
CA PRO A 793 -2.61 21.01 9.00
C PRO A 793 -2.98 20.40 7.65
N LYS A 794 -4.28 20.29 7.36
CA LYS A 794 -4.75 19.92 6.02
C LYS A 794 -4.36 21.07 5.09
N ALA A 795 -3.67 20.82 3.98
CA ALA A 795 -3.46 21.85 2.96
C ALA A 795 -4.83 22.40 2.51
N ASN A 796 -5.08 23.66 2.88
CA ASN A 796 -6.11 24.60 2.43
C ASN A 796 -7.36 24.03 1.75
N ALA A 797 -8.49 24.24 2.43
CA ALA A 797 -9.73 24.68 1.79
C ALA A 797 -9.49 25.94 0.94
#